data_AF-A0A7L4BAW6-F1
#
_entry.id   AF-A0A7L4BAW6-F1
#
_cell.length_a   1.000
_cell.length_b   1.000
_cell.length_c   1.000
_cell.angle_alpha   90.00
_cell.angle_beta   90.00
_cell.angle_gamma   90.00
#
_symmetry.space_group_name_H-M   'P 1'
#
loop_
_entity.id
_entity.type
_entity.pdbx_description
1 polymer ?
#
loop_
_entity_poly.entity_id
_entity_poly.type
_entity_poly.pdbx_seq_one_letter_code
_entity_poly.pdbx_strand_id
1 'polypeptide(L)'
;VLYSRFISPGTALLELPGRDGRGTSSPTHGDNNGLGPGDHPGPDMAMLEAPSPGCIPPVTGELENTVALYPTDVLQEDKEGFEKINTRPGKIILFSEAGFAGQKREIWGDIPDATSWELSHTISIRVIRGGFHGRKCVLAEGDVEIDNPWTAYGQSEQPRGSRPFRIGSFKRVVRDYRTPEISLFAEENGEGARLTFTDSAEDTRTQGQPLAAASIIVHSGLWLVYSKPFFDDDPYVLEPGGYPNLKAWGAKDPSICSMHPIRLGCPAVERPGEPQVLIYEAAGFQGRSFAISRDIYDLKRLPGPALPTVGSLHVLGGCWVGYEKEGFRGHQYLLEEGEYQDWRQWGGYSKELVSLRLIRTDFSDPALVLFEAMDFEEGPSVELSEALPDTQLAGYGTVTQSIHVLSGVPTLLPGRGTQPPLRLQGQGWQMGRGTCPPGGCGPLRGGGDALPPSPSPSAPPSQILLFSEPDFLGDHVAFEEDQDTLPAAFVPRSCRVRGGSWILFDGQAFAGDQHVLSEGEYPTLSAMGCLSSTTICSLKKVPVFFSEPSIFLHGLECFEGKEIELNNEVRSLQAEGFNNHVLSVRVKGGIWVLCEHSDFRGRQWLLDCTEITNWLTYSGLQHVGSLYPIRQRRIYFRIRSRELELYLSVPDDVEDMKAGRVVVSSLSEQSSSIWYYEDGLIKNQVAPNMSLQVIGPAGKGAKAVLWSETRMPRQTWSIDSQGRIHSQMFEDMILDIKGGRSYDRDHAIVWDMAEERPTQIWDIQVL
;
A
#
# COMPACT_ATOMS: atom_id res chain seq x y z
N VAL A 1 -0.85 28.76 -16.17
CA VAL A 1 -1.44 29.99 -16.74
C VAL A 1 -0.43 31.07 -17.06
N LEU A 2 0.69 30.91 -17.79
CA LEU A 2 1.61 32.05 -18.04
C LEU A 2 1.07 33.01 -19.11
N TYR A 3 0.36 34.07 -18.73
CA TYR A 3 -0.04 35.11 -19.68
C TYR A 3 1.06 36.16 -19.84
N SER A 4 1.33 36.68 -21.04
CA SER A 4 2.01 37.97 -21.19
C SER A 4 0.99 39.10 -21.19
N ARG A 5 1.23 40.16 -20.41
CA ARG A 5 0.52 41.43 -20.59
C ARG A 5 1.17 42.15 -21.77
N PHE A 6 0.57 42.08 -22.94
CA PHE A 6 0.76 43.15 -23.92
C PHE A 6 -0.08 44.34 -23.46
N ILE A 7 0.58 45.35 -22.87
CA ILE A 7 -0.02 46.68 -22.75
C ILE A 7 0.05 47.28 -24.16
N SER A 8 -1.06 47.27 -24.89
CA SER A 8 -1.21 48.17 -26.03
C SER A 8 -1.30 49.60 -25.49
N PRO A 9 -0.49 50.56 -25.95
CA PRO A 9 -0.61 51.94 -25.51
C PRO A 9 -1.87 52.54 -26.13
N GLY A 10 -2.85 52.88 -25.29
CA GLY A 10 -3.91 53.81 -25.64
C GLY A 10 -5.26 53.21 -25.98
N THR A 11 -6.07 52.90 -24.96
CA THR A 11 -7.52 53.13 -25.03
C THR A 11 -8.04 53.47 -23.64
N ALA A 12 -8.66 54.64 -23.50
CA ALA A 12 -9.19 55.16 -22.26
C ALA A 12 -10.36 54.29 -21.74
N LEU A 13 -10.49 54.25 -20.40
CA LEU A 13 -11.65 53.75 -19.66
C LEU A 13 -12.93 54.39 -20.20
N LEU A 14 -13.85 53.56 -20.70
CA LEU A 14 -15.26 53.93 -20.87
C LEU A 14 -16.08 53.14 -19.84
N GLU A 15 -16.49 53.84 -18.80
CA GLU A 15 -17.58 53.42 -17.91
C GLU A 15 -18.88 53.29 -18.72
N LEU A 16 -19.64 52.23 -18.48
CA LEU A 16 -21.04 52.15 -18.91
C LEU A 16 -21.96 51.99 -17.69
N PRO A 17 -23.09 52.71 -17.64
CA PRO A 17 -23.93 52.83 -16.46
C PRO A 17 -24.92 51.66 -16.34
N GLY A 18 -25.30 51.34 -15.11
CA GLY A 18 -26.36 50.36 -14.82
C GLY A 18 -27.77 50.94 -14.97
N ARG A 19 -28.74 50.08 -15.29
CA ARG A 19 -30.09 50.06 -14.67
C ARG A 19 -30.98 48.88 -15.12
N ASP A 20 -31.53 48.19 -14.13
CA ASP A 20 -32.88 47.63 -13.92
C ASP A 20 -33.89 47.44 -15.07
N GLY A 21 -34.58 46.28 -15.03
CA GLY A 21 -36.05 46.27 -14.96
C GLY A 21 -36.87 45.38 -15.91
N ARG A 22 -37.46 44.29 -15.35
CA ARG A 22 -38.80 43.66 -15.57
C ARG A 22 -39.32 43.31 -17.00
N GLY A 23 -39.92 42.11 -17.10
CA GLY A 23 -41.28 41.97 -17.66
C GLY A 23 -41.59 40.78 -18.60
N THR A 24 -42.10 39.69 -18.03
CA THR A 24 -43.29 38.88 -18.41
C THR A 24 -43.69 38.59 -19.88
N SER A 25 -44.12 37.32 -20.04
CA SER A 25 -45.29 36.78 -20.79
C SER A 25 -45.09 36.09 -22.15
N SER A 26 -45.54 34.83 -22.18
CA SER A 26 -45.96 34.04 -23.35
C SER A 26 -47.33 34.53 -23.87
N PRO A 27 -47.79 34.13 -25.08
CA PRO A 27 -48.56 32.88 -25.21
C PRO A 27 -48.50 32.13 -26.58
N THR A 28 -49.22 31.01 -26.55
CA THR A 28 -49.56 29.86 -27.41
C THR A 28 -50.07 29.99 -28.87
N HIS A 29 -50.05 28.81 -29.53
CA HIS A 29 -51.04 28.15 -30.43
C HIS A 29 -50.85 28.18 -31.97
N GLY A 30 -51.02 27.00 -32.60
CA GLY A 30 -51.43 26.87 -34.00
C GLY A 30 -51.14 25.52 -34.70
N ASP A 31 -52.15 24.64 -34.70
CA ASP A 31 -52.39 23.38 -35.44
C ASP A 31 -51.87 23.26 -36.90
N ASN A 32 -51.57 22.04 -37.39
CA ASN A 32 -52.51 21.14 -38.12
C ASN A 32 -51.85 20.10 -39.07
N ASN A 33 -52.34 18.86 -38.95
CA ASN A 33 -52.67 17.84 -39.97
C ASN A 33 -51.64 17.20 -40.93
N GLY A 34 -51.69 15.85 -40.98
CA GLY A 34 -51.86 15.15 -42.26
C GLY A 34 -51.26 13.74 -42.45
N LEU A 35 -51.98 12.70 -41.98
CA LEU A 35 -52.29 11.40 -42.65
C LEU A 35 -51.17 10.50 -43.22
N GLY A 36 -51.12 9.24 -42.73
CA GLY A 36 -50.33 8.08 -43.26
C GLY A 36 -50.97 7.39 -44.49
N PRO A 37 -50.94 6.05 -44.67
CA PRO A 37 -50.20 4.96 -43.98
C PRO A 37 -49.58 3.91 -44.95
N GLY A 38 -49.02 2.79 -44.42
CA GLY A 38 -49.13 1.47 -45.10
C GLY A 38 -47.91 0.53 -45.16
N ASP A 39 -47.99 -0.54 -44.36
CA ASP A 39 -47.64 -1.95 -44.67
C ASP A 39 -46.19 -2.51 -44.55
N HIS A 40 -46.04 -3.37 -43.54
CA HIS A 40 -45.16 -4.57 -43.45
C HIS A 40 -45.88 -5.79 -44.14
N PRO A 41 -45.38 -7.06 -44.20
CA PRO A 41 -44.20 -7.71 -43.58
C PRO A 41 -43.45 -8.80 -44.43
N GLY A 42 -42.39 -9.42 -43.87
CA GLY A 42 -42.12 -10.88 -43.99
C GLY A 42 -40.87 -11.37 -44.75
N PRO A 43 -40.42 -12.64 -44.55
CA PRO A 43 -39.15 -12.96 -43.85
C PRO A 43 -38.22 -14.03 -44.52
N ASP A 44 -37.16 -14.42 -43.78
CA ASP A 44 -36.27 -15.61 -43.89
C ASP A 44 -35.24 -15.62 -45.07
N MET A 45 -33.99 -16.06 -44.95
CA MET A 45 -33.44 -17.27 -44.31
C MET A 45 -31.89 -17.25 -44.33
N ALA A 46 -31.26 -18.00 -43.42
CA ALA A 46 -29.83 -18.11 -43.14
C ALA A 46 -29.00 -18.93 -44.15
N MET A 47 -27.68 -18.69 -44.23
CA MET A 47 -26.66 -19.69 -44.56
C MET A 47 -25.34 -19.39 -43.82
N LEU A 48 -24.82 -20.42 -43.14
CA LEU A 48 -23.55 -20.49 -42.42
C LEU A 48 -22.36 -20.69 -43.37
N GLU A 49 -21.21 -20.07 -43.08
CA GLU A 49 -19.87 -20.61 -43.36
C GLU A 49 -18.79 -19.91 -42.50
N ALA A 50 -17.82 -20.68 -41.98
CA ALA A 50 -16.59 -20.26 -41.29
C ALA A 50 -15.51 -21.37 -41.52
N PRO A 51 -14.18 -21.19 -41.27
CA PRO A 51 -13.43 -20.02 -40.77
C PRO A 51 -12.03 -19.70 -41.43
N SER A 52 -11.49 -18.52 -41.05
CA SER A 52 -10.07 -18.10 -40.78
C SER A 52 -9.06 -17.77 -41.92
N PRO A 53 -7.97 -16.98 -41.66
CA PRO A 53 -7.62 -16.11 -40.50
C PRO A 53 -7.10 -14.70 -40.84
N GLY A 54 -7.13 -13.80 -39.84
CA GLY A 54 -6.14 -12.72 -39.69
C GLY A 54 -6.57 -11.33 -40.15
N CYS A 55 -7.21 -10.56 -39.27
CA CYS A 55 -7.06 -9.11 -39.16
C CYS A 55 -7.68 -8.62 -37.85
N ILE A 56 -7.01 -7.62 -37.26
CA ILE A 56 -7.33 -6.85 -36.06
C ILE A 56 -8.77 -6.28 -36.14
N PRO A 57 -9.59 -6.27 -35.08
CA PRO A 57 -10.96 -5.78 -35.18
C PRO A 57 -11.03 -4.24 -35.23
N PRO A 58 -12.00 -3.64 -35.96
CA PRO A 58 -12.21 -2.20 -36.04
C PRO A 58 -13.06 -1.68 -34.86
N VAL A 59 -12.77 -0.45 -34.43
CA VAL A 59 -13.56 0.33 -33.47
C VAL A 59 -14.95 0.59 -34.05
N THR A 60 -16.00 0.09 -33.39
CA THR A 60 -17.41 0.35 -33.73
C THR A 60 -17.84 1.69 -33.17
N GLY A 61 -18.09 2.67 -34.03
CA GLY A 61 -18.81 3.89 -33.68
C GLY A 61 -20.32 3.67 -33.83
N GLU A 62 -21.07 3.86 -32.74
CA GLU A 62 -22.54 3.93 -32.80
C GLU A 62 -22.98 5.31 -33.30
N LEU A 63 -23.90 5.32 -34.26
CA LEU A 63 -24.49 6.53 -34.84
C LEU A 63 -25.76 6.87 -34.04
N GLU A 64 -25.65 7.74 -33.02
CA GLU A 64 -26.82 8.24 -32.29
C GLU A 64 -27.45 9.47 -32.97
N ASN A 65 -28.79 9.50 -32.98
CA ASN A 65 -29.61 10.54 -33.59
C ASN A 65 -29.42 11.93 -32.95
N THR A 66 -29.27 12.94 -33.81
CA THR A 66 -28.95 14.33 -33.51
C THR A 66 -30.09 15.08 -32.80
N VAL A 67 -29.82 15.63 -31.61
CA VAL A 67 -30.53 16.80 -31.05
C VAL A 67 -29.54 17.95 -31.03
N ALA A 68 -29.92 19.10 -31.59
CA ALA A 68 -29.09 20.30 -31.61
C ALA A 68 -28.84 20.82 -30.19
N LEU A 69 -27.57 20.94 -29.80
CA LEU A 69 -27.15 21.54 -28.52
C LEU A 69 -26.67 22.97 -28.79
N TYR A 70 -27.34 23.97 -28.22
CA TYR A 70 -26.88 25.36 -28.34
C TYR A 70 -25.71 25.60 -27.38
N PRO A 71 -24.80 26.56 -27.66
CA PRO A 71 -23.65 26.86 -26.80
C PRO A 71 -23.99 27.22 -25.34
N THR A 72 -25.23 27.67 -25.09
CA THR A 72 -25.76 27.95 -23.74
C THR A 72 -26.17 26.70 -22.97
N ASP A 73 -26.48 25.59 -23.63
CA ASP A 73 -26.97 24.37 -22.98
C ASP A 73 -25.83 23.62 -22.24
N VAL A 74 -24.59 23.77 -22.72
CA VAL A 74 -23.38 23.25 -22.04
C VAL A 74 -23.09 23.97 -20.71
N LEU A 75 -23.63 25.18 -20.51
CA LEU A 75 -23.53 25.92 -19.24
C LEU A 75 -24.79 25.79 -18.37
N GLN A 76 -25.83 25.08 -18.82
CA GLN A 76 -27.12 25.03 -18.15
C GLN A 76 -27.48 23.66 -17.56
N GLU A 77 -26.70 22.60 -17.82
CA GLU A 77 -26.77 21.34 -17.04
C GLU A 77 -26.24 21.49 -15.60
N ASP A 78 -25.64 22.63 -15.23
CA ASP A 78 -25.04 22.90 -13.91
C ASP A 78 -26.03 23.17 -12.75
N LYS A 79 -27.34 22.90 -12.91
CA LYS A 79 -28.33 23.16 -11.84
C LYS A 79 -29.00 21.95 -11.20
N GLU A 80 -28.84 20.73 -11.73
CA GLU A 80 -29.35 19.52 -11.07
C GLU A 80 -28.32 18.38 -11.15
N GLY A 81 -27.40 18.37 -10.20
CA GLY A 81 -26.40 17.31 -10.03
C GLY A 81 -24.97 17.84 -10.14
N PHE A 82 -24.50 18.56 -9.12
CA PHE A 82 -23.07 18.82 -8.99
C PHE A 82 -22.33 17.48 -8.98
N GLU A 83 -21.64 17.14 -10.08
CA GLU A 83 -20.56 16.17 -10.03
C GLU A 83 -19.57 16.68 -8.97
N LYS A 84 -19.44 15.94 -7.86
CA LYS A 84 -18.63 16.34 -6.71
C LYS A 84 -17.16 16.09 -7.02
N ILE A 85 -16.50 17.12 -7.51
CA ILE A 85 -15.12 17.04 -7.95
C ILE A 85 -14.17 17.11 -6.75
N ASN A 86 -13.36 16.08 -6.54
CA ASN A 86 -12.19 16.15 -5.65
C ASN A 86 -11.08 16.92 -6.38
N THR A 87 -10.78 18.13 -5.90
CA THR A 87 -9.74 18.97 -6.51
C THR A 87 -8.38 18.66 -5.90
N ARG A 88 -7.45 18.20 -6.73
CA ARG A 88 -6.07 17.95 -6.32
C ARG A 88 -5.34 19.25 -6.00
N PRO A 89 -4.66 19.42 -4.85
CA PRO A 89 -3.82 20.58 -4.56
C PRO A 89 -2.68 20.72 -5.58
N GLY A 90 -2.34 21.96 -5.94
CA GLY A 90 -1.24 22.25 -6.87
C GLY A 90 -0.01 22.72 -6.11
N LYS A 91 1.19 22.38 -6.59
CA LYS A 91 2.44 22.96 -6.09
C LYS A 91 3.45 23.11 -7.20
N ILE A 92 3.95 24.33 -7.36
CA ILE A 92 5.03 24.67 -8.28
C ILE A 92 6.12 25.39 -7.49
N ILE A 93 7.38 25.03 -7.76
CA ILE A 93 8.54 25.74 -7.26
C ILE A 93 9.22 26.43 -8.43
N LEU A 94 9.27 27.75 -8.39
CA LEU A 94 9.96 28.57 -9.39
C LEU A 94 11.29 29.04 -8.82
N PHE A 95 12.34 28.91 -9.63
CA PHE A 95 13.67 29.45 -9.38
C PHE A 95 13.92 30.59 -10.36
N SER A 96 14.45 31.71 -9.87
CA SER A 96 14.63 32.92 -10.69
C SER A 96 15.74 32.78 -11.75
N GLU A 97 16.57 31.75 -11.66
CA GLU A 97 17.72 31.47 -12.53
C GLU A 97 17.70 30.00 -13.01
N ALA A 98 18.51 29.69 -14.02
CA ALA A 98 18.73 28.32 -14.50
C ALA A 98 19.49 27.46 -13.47
N GLY A 99 19.47 26.14 -13.64
CA GLY A 99 20.11 25.20 -12.73
C GLY A 99 19.50 25.15 -11.33
N PHE A 100 18.22 25.50 -11.19
CA PHE A 100 17.51 25.57 -9.90
C PHE A 100 18.17 26.52 -8.89
N ALA A 101 18.73 27.63 -9.38
CA ALA A 101 19.45 28.63 -8.59
C ALA A 101 18.67 29.94 -8.40
N GLY A 102 19.22 30.85 -7.59
CA GLY A 102 18.61 32.15 -7.31
C GLY A 102 17.45 32.10 -6.31
N GLN A 103 16.48 33.01 -6.45
CA GLN A 103 15.34 33.12 -5.54
C GLN A 103 14.33 31.99 -5.80
N LYS A 104 14.09 31.17 -4.76
CA LYS A 104 13.05 30.13 -4.73
C LYS A 104 11.69 30.73 -4.34
N ARG A 105 10.63 30.39 -5.09
CA ARG A 105 9.24 30.74 -4.78
C ARG A 105 8.35 29.50 -4.87
N GLU A 106 7.56 29.25 -3.83
CA GLU A 106 6.56 28.18 -3.80
C GLU A 106 5.17 28.75 -4.11
N ILE A 107 4.49 28.14 -5.08
CA ILE A 107 3.20 28.60 -5.59
C ILE A 107 2.21 27.45 -5.43
N TRP A 108 1.15 27.69 -4.66
CA TRP A 108 0.15 26.68 -4.27
C TRP A 108 -1.20 26.85 -5.00
N GLY A 109 -1.36 27.92 -5.79
CA GLY A 109 -2.61 28.26 -6.46
C GLY A 109 -2.44 29.32 -7.56
N ASP A 110 -3.57 29.88 -8.00
CA ASP A 110 -3.61 30.88 -9.07
C ASP A 110 -2.96 32.20 -8.59
N ILE A 111 -2.12 32.80 -9.43
CA ILE A 111 -1.50 34.12 -9.21
C ILE A 111 -2.04 35.09 -10.27
N PRO A 112 -2.93 36.03 -9.93
CA PRO A 112 -3.58 36.90 -10.91
C PRO A 112 -2.63 37.92 -11.55
N ASP A 113 -1.53 38.28 -10.86
CA ASP A 113 -0.48 39.16 -11.38
C ASP A 113 0.90 38.74 -10.84
N ALA A 114 1.79 38.33 -11.73
CA ALA A 114 3.18 37.97 -11.45
C ALA A 114 4.19 38.91 -12.15
N THR A 115 3.70 40.01 -12.74
CA THR A 115 4.50 40.85 -13.67
C THR A 115 5.65 41.59 -12.98
N SER A 116 5.60 41.70 -11.65
CA SER A 116 6.62 42.33 -10.82
C SER A 116 7.77 41.40 -10.43
N TRP A 117 7.76 40.13 -10.87
CA TRP A 117 8.78 39.17 -10.47
C TRP A 117 10.07 39.40 -11.28
N GLU A 118 11.18 39.49 -10.56
CA GLU A 118 12.52 39.62 -11.14
C GLU A 118 13.03 38.24 -11.52
N LEU A 119 13.13 37.98 -12.82
CA LEU A 119 13.51 36.69 -13.38
C LEU A 119 14.63 36.87 -14.40
N SER A 120 15.56 35.90 -14.44
CA SER A 120 16.64 35.89 -15.42
C SER A 120 16.12 35.55 -16.83
N HIS A 121 17.01 35.46 -17.83
CA HIS A 121 16.63 35.07 -19.19
C HIS A 121 16.09 33.64 -19.26
N THR A 122 16.65 32.76 -18.43
CA THR A 122 16.28 31.35 -18.30
C THR A 122 15.90 31.09 -16.85
N ILE A 123 14.78 30.40 -16.63
CA ILE A 123 14.31 30.04 -15.29
C ILE A 123 14.14 28.53 -15.18
N SER A 124 14.42 27.98 -14.00
CA SER A 124 14.07 26.58 -13.70
C SER A 124 12.75 26.54 -12.94
N ILE A 125 11.87 25.61 -13.32
CA ILE A 125 10.60 25.36 -12.65
C ILE A 125 10.53 23.87 -12.33
N ARG A 126 10.17 23.56 -11.08
CA ARG A 126 9.80 22.21 -10.65
C ARG A 126 8.30 22.17 -10.42
N VAL A 127 7.59 21.44 -11.26
CA VAL A 127 6.15 21.21 -11.10
C VAL A 127 5.97 19.91 -10.36
N ILE A 128 5.55 20.00 -9.11
CA ILE A 128 5.32 18.83 -8.27
C ILE A 128 3.94 18.28 -8.60
N ARG A 129 2.92 19.15 -8.72
CA ARG A 129 1.53 18.76 -9.01
C ARG A 129 0.77 19.78 -9.86
N GLY A 130 0.15 19.28 -10.92
CA GLY A 130 -0.73 20.02 -11.82
C GLY A 130 -0.18 20.17 -13.25
N GLY A 131 -1.09 20.40 -14.20
CA GLY A 131 -0.77 20.64 -15.62
C GLY A 131 -1.39 21.94 -16.14
N PHE A 132 -0.78 22.52 -17.17
CA PHE A 132 -1.12 23.86 -17.65
C PHE A 132 -0.64 24.11 -19.10
N HIS A 133 -1.43 24.72 -20.03
CA HIS A 133 -0.92 25.28 -21.32
C HIS A 133 -1.76 26.46 -21.97
N GLY A 134 -1.21 27.13 -23.00
CA GLY A 134 -1.81 28.02 -24.04
C GLY A 134 -0.71 28.74 -24.88
N ARG A 135 -0.80 30.00 -25.40
CA ARG A 135 0.31 30.83 -26.01
C ARG A 135 1.54 31.06 -25.06
N LYS A 136 1.79 30.08 -24.22
CA LYS A 136 1.92 30.07 -22.77
C LYS A 136 2.51 28.66 -22.47
N CYS A 137 3.79 28.50 -22.16
CA CYS A 137 4.50 27.18 -22.05
C CYS A 137 3.75 26.08 -21.25
N VAL A 138 3.77 24.81 -21.71
CA VAL A 138 3.28 23.64 -20.94
C VAL A 138 4.27 23.32 -19.84
N LEU A 139 3.78 23.10 -18.62
CA LEU A 139 4.57 22.44 -17.59
C LEU A 139 3.84 21.16 -17.18
N ALA A 140 4.37 20.03 -17.62
CA ALA A 140 4.02 18.73 -17.06
C ALA A 140 4.68 18.59 -15.68
N GLU A 141 4.20 17.64 -14.88
CA GLU A 141 4.88 17.28 -13.63
C GLU A 141 6.32 16.87 -13.92
N GLY A 142 7.26 17.40 -13.13
CA GLY A 142 8.69 17.24 -13.34
C GLY A 142 9.48 18.56 -13.34
N ASP A 143 10.75 18.42 -13.66
CA ASP A 143 11.76 19.47 -13.70
C ASP A 143 11.89 20.01 -15.12
N VAL A 144 11.76 21.32 -15.29
CA VAL A 144 11.81 21.98 -16.60
C VAL A 144 12.57 23.30 -16.54
N GLU A 145 13.44 23.53 -17.52
CA GLU A 145 14.07 24.83 -17.75
C GLU A 145 13.41 25.53 -18.92
N ILE A 146 13.13 26.82 -18.76
CA ILE A 146 12.42 27.61 -19.76
C ILE A 146 13.22 28.86 -20.07
N ASP A 147 13.59 28.99 -21.34
CA ASP A 147 14.15 30.21 -21.90
C ASP A 147 13.06 31.22 -22.23
N ASN A 148 13.39 32.52 -22.21
CA ASN A 148 12.45 33.59 -22.54
C ASN A 148 11.85 33.42 -23.95
N PRO A 149 10.55 33.07 -24.07
CA PRO A 149 9.92 32.78 -25.36
C PRO A 149 9.63 34.03 -26.20
N TRP A 150 9.81 35.23 -25.63
CA TRP A 150 9.48 36.51 -26.27
C TRP A 150 10.60 37.08 -27.17
N THR A 151 11.70 36.34 -27.37
CA THR A 151 12.86 36.75 -28.17
C THR A 151 12.57 36.92 -29.66
N ALA A 152 11.52 36.28 -30.19
CA ALA A 152 11.18 36.32 -31.63
C ALA A 152 10.45 37.59 -32.09
N TYR A 153 9.91 38.42 -31.18
CA TYR A 153 9.00 39.54 -31.53
C TYR A 153 9.62 40.94 -31.43
N GLY A 154 10.93 41.04 -31.26
CA GLY A 154 11.64 42.33 -31.27
C GLY A 154 11.91 42.84 -32.69
N GLN A 155 11.04 43.70 -33.22
CA GLN A 155 11.47 44.65 -34.26
C GLN A 155 12.41 45.69 -33.62
N SER A 156 13.70 45.36 -33.53
CA SER A 156 14.83 46.31 -33.53
C SER A 156 16.12 45.60 -33.08
N GLU A 157 17.20 45.94 -33.77
CA GLU A 157 18.56 45.47 -33.59
C GLU A 157 19.11 45.74 -32.17
N GLN A 158 18.87 44.84 -31.23
CA GLN A 158 19.61 44.77 -29.96
C GLN A 158 20.06 43.32 -29.67
N PRO A 159 21.18 43.12 -28.94
CA PRO A 159 21.83 41.82 -28.81
C PRO A 159 20.91 40.76 -28.17
N ARG A 160 20.96 39.53 -28.71
CA ARG A 160 20.06 38.40 -28.46
C ARG A 160 20.09 37.75 -27.06
N GLY A 161 20.31 38.50 -25.96
CA GLY A 161 20.49 37.87 -24.64
C GLY A 161 20.05 38.62 -23.39
N SER A 162 19.34 39.76 -23.48
CA SER A 162 19.21 40.66 -22.33
C SER A 162 17.80 40.98 -21.83
N ARG A 163 16.73 40.42 -22.42
CA ARG A 163 15.37 40.72 -21.92
C ARG A 163 15.01 39.75 -20.78
N PRO A 164 14.70 40.26 -19.56
CA PRO A 164 14.29 39.41 -18.44
C PRO A 164 12.98 38.70 -18.75
N PHE A 165 12.86 37.46 -18.29
CA PHE A 165 11.64 36.67 -18.42
C PHE A 165 10.51 37.38 -17.65
N ARG A 166 9.35 37.62 -18.27
CA ARG A 166 8.21 38.25 -17.59
C ARG A 166 6.98 37.36 -17.64
N ILE A 167 6.42 37.12 -16.47
CA ILE A 167 5.22 36.34 -16.27
C ILE A 167 4.09 37.28 -15.87
N GLY A 168 3.00 37.33 -16.62
CA GLY A 168 1.85 38.16 -16.25
C GLY A 168 0.99 37.53 -15.17
N SER A 169 0.72 36.22 -15.21
CA SER A 169 -0.07 35.52 -14.19
C SER A 169 0.22 34.01 -14.17
N PHE A 170 -0.30 33.31 -13.17
CA PHE A 170 -0.35 31.84 -13.08
C PHE A 170 -1.79 31.41 -12.85
N LYS A 171 -2.19 30.29 -13.47
CA LYS A 171 -3.52 29.68 -13.33
C LYS A 171 -3.37 28.16 -13.46
N ARG A 172 -3.95 27.41 -12.54
CA ARG A 172 -4.06 25.96 -12.54
C ARG A 172 -5.30 25.54 -13.34
N VAL A 173 -5.09 24.72 -14.35
CA VAL A 173 -6.12 24.37 -15.35
C VAL A 173 -6.62 22.95 -15.16
N VAL A 174 -5.70 21.99 -14.97
CA VAL A 174 -6.09 20.61 -14.61
C VAL A 174 -6.20 20.51 -13.10
N ARG A 175 -7.38 20.11 -12.60
CA ARG A 175 -7.73 20.15 -11.17
C ARG A 175 -8.23 18.82 -10.63
N ASP A 176 -8.64 17.92 -11.51
CA ASP A 176 -9.32 16.68 -11.14
C ASP A 176 -8.92 15.53 -12.06
N TYR A 177 -9.28 14.32 -11.62
CA TYR A 177 -8.92 13.05 -12.26
C TYR A 177 -9.98 12.56 -13.26
N ARG A 178 -10.91 13.40 -13.71
CA ARG A 178 -11.96 12.97 -14.64
C ARG A 178 -11.34 12.55 -15.97
N THR A 179 -11.92 11.54 -16.59
CA THR A 179 -11.59 11.16 -17.97
C THR A 179 -11.81 12.38 -18.87
N PRO A 180 -10.75 12.85 -19.57
CA PRO A 180 -10.88 13.98 -20.48
C PRO A 180 -11.77 13.58 -21.66
N GLU A 181 -12.59 14.50 -22.16
CA GLU A 181 -13.52 14.24 -23.26
C GLU A 181 -13.66 15.47 -24.15
N ILE A 182 -13.49 15.27 -25.46
CA ILE A 182 -13.65 16.29 -26.50
C ILE A 182 -14.52 15.76 -27.63
N SER A 183 -15.43 16.60 -28.10
CA SER A 183 -16.29 16.33 -29.26
C SER A 183 -15.95 17.29 -30.39
N LEU A 184 -15.67 16.74 -31.58
CA LEU A 184 -15.39 17.45 -32.82
C LEU A 184 -16.60 17.36 -33.74
N PHE A 185 -16.96 18.49 -34.36
CA PHE A 185 -18.14 18.61 -35.20
C PHE A 185 -17.77 19.07 -36.61
N ALA A 186 -18.40 18.44 -37.60
CA ALA A 186 -18.18 18.76 -39.02
C ALA A 186 -18.71 20.15 -39.42
N GLU A 187 -19.72 20.66 -38.71
CA GLU A 187 -20.34 21.97 -38.97
C GLU A 187 -20.13 22.95 -37.80
N GLU A 188 -20.45 24.22 -38.00
CA GLU A 188 -20.35 25.24 -36.95
C GLU A 188 -21.43 25.03 -35.87
N ASN A 189 -21.24 25.65 -34.70
CA ASN A 189 -22.20 25.66 -33.59
C ASN A 189 -22.55 24.28 -32.99
N GLY A 190 -21.70 23.26 -33.17
CA GLY A 190 -21.93 21.92 -32.63
C GLY A 190 -22.89 21.07 -33.48
N GLU A 191 -23.01 21.37 -34.77
CA GLU A 191 -23.91 20.66 -35.68
C GLU A 191 -23.15 19.68 -36.61
N GLY A 192 -23.91 18.81 -37.29
CA GLY A 192 -23.37 17.82 -38.22
C GLY A 192 -22.81 16.55 -37.55
N ALA A 193 -21.94 15.83 -38.27
CA ALA A 193 -21.34 14.60 -37.76
C ALA A 193 -20.42 14.89 -36.55
N ARG A 194 -20.60 14.11 -35.48
CA ARG A 194 -19.87 14.23 -34.21
C ARG A 194 -18.86 13.08 -34.06
N LEU A 195 -17.63 13.41 -33.68
CA LEU A 195 -16.62 12.45 -33.24
C LEU A 195 -16.18 12.79 -31.83
N THR A 196 -16.19 11.83 -30.93
CA THR A 196 -15.82 12.00 -29.52
C THR A 196 -14.53 11.25 -29.23
N PHE A 197 -13.63 11.92 -28.51
CA PHE A 197 -12.32 11.38 -28.12
C PHE A 197 -12.15 11.50 -26.61
N THR A 198 -11.58 10.46 -26.00
CA THR A 198 -11.26 10.40 -24.56
C THR A 198 -9.77 10.14 -24.29
N ASP A 199 -8.99 9.86 -25.34
CA ASP A 199 -7.54 9.66 -25.27
C ASP A 199 -6.84 10.41 -26.43
N SER A 200 -5.52 10.34 -26.44
CA SER A 200 -4.63 10.87 -27.44
C SER A 200 -4.86 10.19 -28.79
N ALA A 201 -4.76 10.96 -29.86
CA ALA A 201 -4.65 10.44 -31.21
C ALA A 201 -3.36 10.98 -31.82
N GLU A 202 -2.38 10.10 -32.03
CA GLU A 202 -1.09 10.46 -32.64
C GLU A 202 -1.24 10.78 -34.13
N ASP A 203 -2.19 10.14 -34.81
CA ASP A 203 -2.52 10.43 -36.19
C ASP A 203 -4.03 10.22 -36.43
N THR A 204 -4.76 11.30 -36.60
CA THR A 204 -6.22 11.27 -36.88
C THR A 204 -6.53 11.12 -38.36
N ARG A 205 -5.52 10.98 -39.23
CA ARG A 205 -5.72 10.91 -40.68
C ARG A 205 -6.21 9.53 -41.10
N THR A 206 -7.36 9.47 -41.76
CA THR A 206 -7.86 8.24 -42.40
C THR A 206 -7.53 8.28 -43.89
N GLN A 207 -6.81 7.27 -44.40
CA GLN A 207 -6.33 7.23 -45.80
C GLN A 207 -5.50 8.47 -46.22
N GLY A 208 -4.82 9.11 -45.27
CA GLY A 208 -3.98 10.28 -45.51
C GLY A 208 -4.72 11.63 -45.55
N GLN A 209 -6.04 11.65 -45.34
CA GLN A 209 -6.80 12.90 -45.20
C GLN A 209 -6.91 13.36 -43.75
N PRO A 210 -6.63 14.64 -43.44
CA PRO A 210 -6.77 15.18 -42.09
C PRO A 210 -8.23 15.28 -41.66
N LEU A 211 -8.46 15.04 -40.37
CA LEU A 211 -9.76 15.27 -39.77
C LEU A 211 -10.03 16.77 -39.74
N ALA A 212 -11.21 17.21 -40.20
CA ALA A 212 -11.59 18.62 -40.19
C ALA A 212 -12.69 18.87 -39.17
N ALA A 213 -12.51 19.86 -38.29
CA ALA A 213 -13.52 20.29 -37.33
C ALA A 213 -13.89 21.76 -37.56
N ALA A 214 -15.16 22.03 -37.80
CA ALA A 214 -15.69 23.39 -37.91
C ALA A 214 -16.03 23.96 -36.52
N SER A 215 -16.47 23.12 -35.59
CA SER A 215 -16.67 23.48 -34.18
C SER A 215 -16.27 22.36 -33.22
N ILE A 216 -16.03 22.73 -31.96
CA ILE A 216 -15.52 21.83 -30.92
C ILE A 216 -16.27 22.07 -29.62
N ILE A 217 -16.58 21.00 -28.89
CA ILE A 217 -17.01 21.07 -27.50
C ILE A 217 -16.04 20.27 -26.65
N VAL A 218 -15.40 20.92 -25.67
CA VAL A 218 -14.60 20.23 -24.66
C VAL A 218 -15.50 20.01 -23.45
N HIS A 219 -15.83 18.75 -23.16
CA HIS A 219 -16.69 18.37 -22.05
C HIS A 219 -15.90 18.33 -20.73
N SER A 220 -14.70 17.76 -20.76
CA SER A 220 -13.83 17.60 -19.59
C SER A 220 -12.35 17.58 -19.98
N GLY A 221 -11.48 17.95 -19.03
CA GLY A 221 -10.03 17.96 -19.22
C GLY A 221 -9.51 19.15 -20.03
N LEU A 222 -8.20 19.14 -20.29
CA LEU A 222 -7.51 20.14 -21.11
C LEU A 222 -6.95 19.44 -22.34
N TRP A 223 -7.33 19.89 -23.53
CA TRP A 223 -6.93 19.25 -24.78
C TRP A 223 -5.92 20.08 -25.54
N LEU A 224 -4.87 19.42 -26.03
CA LEU A 224 -3.90 19.93 -26.99
C LEU A 224 -4.27 19.40 -28.37
N VAL A 225 -4.54 20.29 -29.32
CA VAL A 225 -4.94 19.93 -30.68
C VAL A 225 -3.91 20.48 -31.66
N TYR A 226 -3.42 19.62 -32.55
CA TYR A 226 -2.30 19.91 -33.44
C TYR A 226 -2.75 19.84 -34.90
N SER A 227 -2.23 20.74 -35.73
CA SER A 227 -2.49 20.73 -37.18
C SER A 227 -1.57 19.74 -37.90
N LYS A 228 -0.55 19.20 -37.23
CA LYS A 228 0.32 18.12 -37.73
C LYS A 228 0.16 16.80 -36.96
N PRO A 229 0.47 15.66 -37.60
CA PRO A 229 0.47 14.37 -36.92
C PRO A 229 1.64 14.30 -35.92
N PHE A 230 1.59 13.34 -35.00
CA PHE A 230 2.62 13.05 -34.00
C PHE A 230 2.98 14.26 -33.12
N PHE A 231 2.00 15.13 -32.87
CA PHE A 231 2.15 16.32 -32.01
C PHE A 231 3.22 17.31 -32.52
N ASP A 232 3.48 17.34 -33.84
CA ASP A 232 4.55 18.10 -34.48
C ASP A 232 4.14 19.54 -34.88
N ASP A 233 3.67 20.36 -33.95
CA ASP A 233 3.55 21.83 -34.06
C ASP A 233 3.11 22.50 -32.75
N ASP A 234 2.89 23.81 -32.76
CA ASP A 234 2.32 24.54 -31.63
C ASP A 234 0.83 24.17 -31.48
N PRO A 235 0.38 23.62 -30.34
CA PRO A 235 -0.99 23.18 -30.18
C PRO A 235 -1.98 24.33 -29.95
N TYR A 236 -3.21 24.13 -30.39
CA TYR A 236 -4.37 24.83 -29.87
C TYR A 236 -4.75 24.23 -28.51
N VAL A 237 -4.87 25.08 -27.50
CA VAL A 237 -5.16 24.66 -26.13
C VAL A 237 -6.60 24.97 -25.78
N LEU A 238 -7.37 23.92 -25.54
CA LEU A 238 -8.81 23.99 -25.36
C LEU A 238 -9.19 23.60 -23.93
N GLU A 239 -9.64 24.59 -23.15
CA GLU A 239 -10.25 24.40 -21.83
C GLU A 239 -11.71 23.93 -22.00
N PRO A 240 -12.34 23.33 -20.97
CA PRO A 240 -13.76 22.96 -21.01
C PRO A 240 -14.66 24.12 -21.44
N GLY A 241 -15.52 23.87 -22.41
CA GLY A 241 -16.36 24.88 -23.04
C GLY A 241 -16.62 24.62 -24.53
N GLY A 242 -17.54 25.42 -25.09
CA GLY A 242 -17.92 25.37 -26.50
C GLY A 242 -17.14 26.36 -27.37
N TYR A 243 -16.63 25.87 -28.49
CA TYR A 243 -15.91 26.63 -29.51
C TYR A 243 -16.70 26.55 -30.83
N PRO A 244 -17.65 27.47 -31.06
CA PRO A 244 -18.64 27.34 -32.13
C PRO A 244 -18.10 27.49 -33.56
N ASN A 245 -16.88 28.01 -33.74
CA ASN A 245 -16.24 28.20 -35.05
C ASN A 245 -14.72 28.32 -34.89
N LEU A 246 -13.97 28.24 -35.99
CA LEU A 246 -12.50 28.33 -36.00
C LEU A 246 -11.92 29.53 -35.24
N LYS A 247 -12.58 30.68 -35.34
CA LYS A 247 -12.15 31.91 -34.67
C LYS A 247 -12.24 31.79 -33.14
N ALA A 248 -13.21 31.03 -32.63
CA ALA A 248 -13.43 30.85 -31.19
C ALA A 248 -12.30 30.09 -30.51
N TRP A 249 -11.71 29.08 -31.17
CA TRP A 249 -10.56 28.34 -30.67
C TRP A 249 -9.20 28.81 -31.24
N GLY A 250 -9.23 29.81 -32.13
CA GLY A 250 -8.03 30.50 -32.62
C GLY A 250 -7.31 29.79 -33.76
N ALA A 251 -7.94 28.80 -34.40
CA ALA A 251 -7.42 28.06 -35.53
C ALA A 251 -7.57 28.84 -36.84
N LYS A 252 -6.58 28.69 -37.74
CA LYS A 252 -6.63 29.25 -39.11
C LYS A 252 -7.09 28.22 -40.14
N ASP A 253 -6.99 26.94 -39.80
CA ASP A 253 -7.26 25.79 -40.64
C ASP A 253 -8.06 24.78 -39.81
N PRO A 254 -9.13 24.17 -40.35
CA PRO A 254 -9.93 23.21 -39.58
C PRO A 254 -9.23 21.87 -39.38
N SER A 255 -8.05 21.65 -39.98
CA SER A 255 -7.35 20.39 -39.91
C SER A 255 -6.81 20.10 -38.51
N ILE A 256 -7.13 18.89 -38.06
CA ILE A 256 -6.67 18.28 -36.83
C ILE A 256 -6.00 16.98 -37.24
N CYS A 257 -4.69 16.88 -37.03
CA CYS A 257 -3.90 15.72 -37.42
C CYS A 257 -3.39 14.93 -36.21
N SER A 258 -3.33 15.54 -35.03
CA SER A 258 -3.13 14.83 -33.77
C SER A 258 -3.73 15.61 -32.60
N MET A 259 -3.99 14.93 -31.48
CA MET A 259 -4.49 15.55 -30.27
C MET A 259 -4.06 14.79 -29.03
N HIS A 260 -3.88 15.49 -27.90
CA HIS A 260 -3.44 14.89 -26.65
C HIS A 260 -4.11 15.57 -25.45
N PRO A 261 -4.80 14.83 -24.58
CA PRO A 261 -5.32 15.39 -23.34
C PRO A 261 -4.22 15.47 -22.26
N ILE A 262 -4.17 16.58 -21.53
CA ILE A 262 -3.30 16.70 -20.36
C ILE A 262 -3.99 16.04 -19.17
N ARG A 263 -3.38 14.97 -18.66
CA ARG A 263 -3.84 14.21 -17.48
C ARG A 263 -3.01 14.57 -16.23
N LEU A 264 -3.61 14.44 -15.06
CA LEU A 264 -2.84 14.45 -13.80
C LEU A 264 -2.03 13.15 -13.71
N GLY A 265 -0.80 13.25 -13.22
CA GLY A 265 -0.02 12.06 -12.87
C GLY A 265 -0.58 11.34 -11.64
N CYS A 266 0.05 10.21 -11.30
CA CYS A 266 -0.20 9.51 -10.05
C CYS A 266 -0.03 10.43 -8.83
N PRO A 267 -0.65 10.12 -7.68
CA PRO A 267 -0.44 10.87 -6.45
C PRO A 267 1.07 11.03 -6.15
N ALA A 268 1.49 12.26 -5.88
CA ALA A 268 2.89 12.62 -5.71
C ALA A 268 3.07 13.28 -4.34
N VAL A 269 3.97 12.72 -3.54
CA VAL A 269 4.20 13.07 -2.14
C VAL A 269 5.67 13.46 -1.98
N GLU A 270 5.94 14.68 -1.50
CA GLU A 270 7.31 15.14 -1.29
C GLU A 270 7.92 14.54 -0.02
N ARG A 271 7.10 14.27 1.00
CA ARG A 271 7.54 13.78 2.31
C ARG A 271 6.84 12.46 2.68
N PRO A 272 7.06 11.36 1.93
CA PRO A 272 6.44 10.08 2.24
C PRO A 272 6.88 9.50 3.59
N GLY A 273 8.11 9.81 4.04
CA GLY A 273 8.65 9.36 5.33
C GLY A 273 8.23 10.18 6.55
N GLU A 274 7.55 11.31 6.36
CA GLU A 274 7.11 12.21 7.44
C GLU A 274 5.61 12.53 7.30
N PRO A 275 4.73 11.53 7.41
CA PRO A 275 3.30 11.71 7.21
C PRO A 275 2.72 12.64 8.29
N GLN A 276 2.09 13.74 7.86
CA GLN A 276 1.45 14.68 8.77
C GLN A 276 0.29 15.43 8.11
N VAL A 277 -0.84 15.55 8.81
CA VAL A 277 -2.00 16.37 8.46
C VAL A 277 -2.34 17.28 9.62
N LEU A 278 -2.62 18.54 9.32
CA LEU A 278 -3.24 19.50 10.23
C LEU A 278 -4.72 19.62 9.89
N ILE A 279 -5.59 19.25 10.82
CA ILE A 279 -7.04 19.50 10.68
C ILE A 279 -7.44 20.73 11.48
N TYR A 280 -8.42 21.49 10.97
CA TYR A 280 -8.93 22.71 11.58
C TYR A 280 -10.45 22.63 11.77
N GLU A 281 -10.93 23.24 12.85
CA GLU A 281 -12.34 23.26 13.23
C GLU A 281 -13.22 24.01 12.22
N ALA A 282 -12.71 25.09 11.63
CA ALA A 282 -13.45 25.94 10.67
C ALA A 282 -12.76 26.01 9.31
N ALA A 283 -13.49 26.50 8.30
CA ALA A 283 -12.97 26.75 6.97
C ALA A 283 -11.85 27.82 6.99
N GLY A 284 -10.98 27.80 5.99
CA GLY A 284 -9.89 28.78 5.84
C GLY A 284 -8.82 28.71 6.94
N PHE A 285 -8.58 27.52 7.49
CA PHE A 285 -7.55 27.23 8.51
C PHE A 285 -7.76 27.99 9.83
N GLN A 286 -9.03 28.16 10.21
CA GLN A 286 -9.41 28.90 11.42
C GLN A 286 -9.88 27.97 12.54
N GLY A 287 -9.87 28.51 13.76
CA GLY A 287 -10.28 27.79 14.96
C GLY A 287 -9.17 26.90 15.52
N ARG A 288 -9.57 25.88 16.28
CA ARG A 288 -8.62 24.92 16.87
C ARG A 288 -8.05 24.01 15.79
N SER A 289 -6.79 23.60 15.97
CA SER A 289 -6.10 22.71 15.04
C SER A 289 -5.49 21.49 15.73
N PHE A 290 -5.44 20.35 15.05
CA PHE A 290 -4.82 19.12 15.54
C PHE A 290 -3.89 18.53 14.49
N ALA A 291 -2.70 18.12 14.93
CA ALA A 291 -1.73 17.42 14.09
C ALA A 291 -1.93 15.91 14.19
N ILE A 292 -2.00 15.26 13.04
CA ILE A 292 -2.24 13.83 12.88
C ILE A 292 -1.10 13.27 12.03
N SER A 293 -0.41 12.24 12.54
CA SER A 293 0.71 11.58 11.85
C SER A 293 0.52 10.07 11.68
N ARG A 294 -0.67 9.56 12.06
CA ARG A 294 -1.05 8.14 11.98
C ARG A 294 -2.53 8.00 11.68
N ASP A 295 -2.97 6.78 11.40
CA ASP A 295 -4.38 6.46 11.19
C ASP A 295 -5.24 6.87 12.39
N ILE A 296 -6.38 7.49 12.11
CA ILE A 296 -7.38 7.89 13.09
C ILE A 296 -8.71 7.23 12.73
N TYR A 297 -9.12 6.27 13.55
CA TYR A 297 -10.36 5.51 13.36
C TYR A 297 -11.62 6.33 13.69
N ASP A 298 -11.50 7.31 14.58
CA ASP A 298 -12.58 8.23 14.96
C ASP A 298 -11.99 9.55 15.47
N LEU A 299 -12.15 10.61 14.69
CA LEU A 299 -11.69 11.97 14.99
C LEU A 299 -12.35 12.55 16.25
N LYS A 300 -13.54 12.03 16.63
CA LYS A 300 -14.24 12.47 17.84
C LYS A 300 -13.55 11.97 19.12
N ARG A 301 -12.67 10.98 19.03
CA ARG A 301 -11.90 10.42 20.15
C ARG A 301 -10.51 11.03 20.33
N LEU A 302 -10.16 12.06 19.57
CA LEU A 302 -8.90 12.76 19.75
C LEU A 302 -8.81 13.37 21.18
N PRO A 303 -7.61 13.40 21.80
CA PRO A 303 -7.45 13.95 23.14
C PRO A 303 -7.84 15.43 23.17
N GLY A 304 -8.85 15.79 23.96
CA GLY A 304 -9.36 17.17 24.09
C GLY A 304 -10.88 17.26 23.92
N PRO A 305 -11.46 18.47 23.90
CA PRO A 305 -12.88 18.66 23.65
C PRO A 305 -13.19 18.30 22.19
N ALA A 306 -14.12 17.36 21.99
CA ALA A 306 -14.48 16.81 20.68
C ALA A 306 -14.64 17.91 19.61
N LEU A 307 -14.00 17.70 18.46
CA LEU A 307 -14.28 18.49 17.27
C LEU A 307 -15.62 18.01 16.68
N PRO A 308 -16.62 18.89 16.54
CA PRO A 308 -17.90 18.48 15.94
C PRO A 308 -17.74 18.11 14.47
N THR A 309 -16.88 18.82 13.72
CA THR A 309 -16.60 18.61 12.29
C THR A 309 -15.20 19.11 11.91
N VAL A 310 -14.66 18.67 10.77
CA VAL A 310 -13.45 19.24 10.16
C VAL A 310 -13.87 20.30 9.13
N GLY A 311 -13.50 21.56 9.37
CA GLY A 311 -13.85 22.69 8.49
C GLY A 311 -12.83 22.95 7.39
N SER A 312 -11.56 22.69 7.65
CA SER A 312 -10.47 22.74 6.66
C SER A 312 -9.32 21.84 7.10
N LEU A 313 -8.41 21.48 6.18
CA LEU A 313 -7.24 20.67 6.49
C LEU A 313 -6.05 21.03 5.61
N HIS A 314 -4.84 20.81 6.13
CA HIS A 314 -3.58 20.99 5.44
C HIS A 314 -2.77 19.71 5.58
N VAL A 315 -2.59 18.98 4.49
CA VAL A 315 -1.74 17.79 4.45
C VAL A 315 -0.30 18.25 4.27
N LEU A 316 0.52 18.11 5.29
CA LEU A 316 1.93 18.52 5.24
C LEU A 316 2.80 17.43 4.60
N GLY A 317 2.54 16.17 4.93
CA GLY A 317 3.32 15.04 4.45
C GLY A 317 2.48 13.79 4.28
N GLY A 318 2.86 12.92 3.36
CA GLY A 318 2.14 11.69 3.07
C GLY A 318 0.92 11.88 2.16
N CYS A 319 0.26 10.78 1.82
CA CYS A 319 -1.02 10.77 1.12
C CYS A 319 -2.05 10.05 1.99
N TRP A 320 -3.26 10.57 2.07
CA TRP A 320 -4.26 10.12 3.04
C TRP A 320 -5.60 9.86 2.38
N VAL A 321 -6.41 9.02 3.01
CA VAL A 321 -7.83 8.86 2.68
C VAL A 321 -8.66 9.33 3.86
N GLY A 322 -9.49 10.33 3.62
CA GLY A 322 -10.54 10.78 4.53
C GLY A 322 -11.82 10.01 4.32
N TYR A 323 -12.54 9.73 5.41
CA TYR A 323 -13.79 8.99 5.38
C TYR A 323 -14.90 9.73 6.13
N GLU A 324 -16.10 9.67 5.56
CA GLU A 324 -17.30 10.28 6.13
C GLU A 324 -17.69 9.68 7.49
N LYS A 325 -17.40 8.39 7.74
CA LYS A 325 -17.77 7.69 8.97
C LYS A 325 -16.55 7.13 9.69
N GLU A 326 -16.76 6.78 10.95
CA GLU A 326 -15.78 6.07 11.77
C GLU A 326 -15.39 4.71 11.15
N GLY A 327 -14.16 4.31 11.40
CA GLY A 327 -13.61 3.03 10.96
C GLY A 327 -13.42 2.88 9.46
N PHE A 328 -13.09 3.98 8.78
CA PHE A 328 -12.80 4.00 7.35
C PHE A 328 -14.01 3.61 6.49
N ARG A 329 -15.21 4.07 6.88
CA ARG A 329 -16.48 3.76 6.22
C ARG A 329 -17.11 5.01 5.60
N GLY A 330 -18.04 4.80 4.67
CA GLY A 330 -18.74 5.89 3.98
C GLY A 330 -17.98 6.43 2.77
N HIS A 331 -18.31 7.64 2.33
CA HIS A 331 -17.63 8.27 1.20
C HIS A 331 -16.15 8.49 1.52
N GLN A 332 -15.30 8.27 0.52
CA GLN A 332 -13.85 8.34 0.61
C GLN A 332 -13.33 9.58 -0.12
N TYR A 333 -12.33 10.22 0.47
CA TYR A 333 -11.74 11.45 -0.04
C TYR A 333 -10.22 11.28 -0.12
N LEU A 334 -9.65 11.28 -1.32
CA LEU A 334 -8.19 11.27 -1.50
C LEU A 334 -7.63 12.64 -1.11
N LEU A 335 -6.68 12.64 -0.18
CA LEU A 335 -6.06 13.82 0.43
C LEU A 335 -4.54 13.77 0.21
N GLU A 336 -4.07 14.44 -0.82
CA GLU A 336 -2.65 14.62 -1.11
C GLU A 336 -2.08 15.84 -0.36
N GLU A 337 -0.76 15.98 -0.31
CA GLU A 337 -0.11 17.14 0.34
C GLU A 337 -0.67 18.49 -0.15
N GLY A 338 -0.79 19.48 0.71
CA GLY A 338 -1.28 20.81 0.37
C GLY A 338 -2.53 21.21 1.13
N GLU A 339 -3.10 22.31 0.67
CA GLU A 339 -4.09 23.10 1.39
C GLU A 339 -5.51 22.85 0.88
N TYR A 340 -6.40 22.48 1.81
CA TYR A 340 -7.83 22.34 1.54
C TYR A 340 -8.63 23.27 2.46
N GLN A 341 -9.07 24.39 1.89
CA GLN A 341 -9.70 25.47 2.65
C GLN A 341 -11.14 25.18 3.07
N ASP A 342 -11.80 24.22 2.42
CA ASP A 342 -13.19 23.84 2.68
C ASP A 342 -13.44 22.40 2.24
N TRP A 343 -14.46 21.76 2.81
CA TRP A 343 -14.79 20.35 2.53
C TRP A 343 -15.16 20.06 1.09
N ARG A 344 -15.61 21.10 0.36
CA ARG A 344 -15.86 21.02 -1.08
C ARG A 344 -14.59 20.76 -1.88
N GLN A 345 -13.41 21.16 -1.38
CA GLN A 345 -12.15 21.02 -2.12
C GLN A 345 -11.64 19.58 -2.14
N TRP A 346 -11.93 18.78 -1.10
CA TRP A 346 -11.66 17.34 -1.11
C TRP A 346 -12.83 16.50 -1.65
N GLY A 347 -13.81 17.12 -2.32
CA GLY A 347 -14.95 16.42 -2.89
C GLY A 347 -15.95 15.89 -1.86
N GLY A 348 -16.00 16.49 -0.65
CA GLY A 348 -16.88 16.09 0.43
C GLY A 348 -18.36 15.99 -0.01
N TYR A 349 -19.06 14.92 0.38
CA TYR A 349 -20.51 14.83 0.16
C TYR A 349 -21.30 15.62 1.20
N SER A 350 -20.71 15.76 2.38
CA SER A 350 -21.16 16.51 3.53
C SER A 350 -19.94 17.13 4.22
N LYS A 351 -20.16 17.86 5.31
CA LYS A 351 -19.08 18.36 6.17
C LYS A 351 -18.45 17.27 7.05
N GLU A 352 -18.98 16.06 6.98
CA GLU A 352 -18.54 14.95 7.81
C GLU A 352 -17.24 14.36 7.25
N LEU A 353 -16.19 14.47 8.07
CA LEU A 353 -14.93 13.78 7.93
C LEU A 353 -14.62 13.25 9.33
N VAL A 354 -14.73 11.93 9.50
CA VAL A 354 -14.76 11.29 10.83
C VAL A 354 -13.60 10.33 11.03
N SER A 355 -13.03 9.75 9.96
CA SER A 355 -11.80 8.96 10.07
C SER A 355 -10.80 9.29 8.97
N LEU A 356 -9.51 9.08 9.25
CA LEU A 356 -8.39 9.37 8.36
C LEU A 356 -7.44 8.18 8.34
N ARG A 357 -7.05 7.72 7.16
CA ARG A 357 -6.09 6.62 6.97
C ARG A 357 -4.91 7.11 6.15
N LEU A 358 -3.70 6.80 6.56
CA LEU A 358 -2.50 7.05 5.79
C LEU A 358 -2.34 5.98 4.70
N ILE A 359 -2.07 6.41 3.48
CA ILE A 359 -1.66 5.53 2.38
C ILE A 359 -0.17 5.26 2.54
N ARG A 360 0.15 4.07 3.09
CA ARG A 360 1.51 3.57 3.26
C ARG A 360 1.89 2.64 2.11
N THR A 361 2.04 3.18 0.90
CA THR A 361 2.44 2.40 -0.29
C THR A 361 3.40 3.18 -1.17
N ASP A 362 4.31 2.48 -1.85
CA ASP A 362 5.00 3.01 -3.00
C ASP A 362 3.98 3.14 -4.15
N PHE A 363 3.77 4.35 -4.65
CA PHE A 363 2.85 4.63 -5.78
C PHE A 363 3.36 4.09 -7.12
N SER A 364 4.48 3.37 -7.14
CA SER A 364 5.24 3.01 -8.33
C SER A 364 4.78 1.72 -9.02
N ASP A 365 3.93 0.90 -8.38
CA ASP A 365 3.46 -0.37 -8.97
C ASP A 365 2.09 -0.82 -8.40
N PRO A 366 0.98 -0.11 -8.70
CA PRO A 366 -0.35 -0.53 -8.28
C PRO A 366 -0.79 -1.76 -9.08
N ALA A 367 -1.36 -2.77 -8.43
CA ALA A 367 -1.94 -3.93 -9.10
C ALA A 367 -3.21 -4.38 -8.40
N LEU A 368 -4.26 -4.64 -9.16
CA LEU A 368 -5.54 -5.14 -8.65
C LEU A 368 -6.20 -6.05 -9.68
N VAL A 369 -7.13 -6.89 -9.24
CA VAL A 369 -7.96 -7.73 -10.10
C VAL A 369 -9.43 -7.43 -9.83
N LEU A 370 -10.18 -7.03 -10.85
CA LEU A 370 -11.64 -6.87 -10.77
C LEU A 370 -12.31 -8.21 -11.11
N PHE A 371 -13.41 -8.55 -10.43
CA PHE A 371 -14.19 -9.78 -10.66
C PHE A 371 -15.66 -9.44 -10.85
N GLU A 372 -16.29 -9.99 -11.89
CA GLU A 372 -17.73 -9.83 -12.09
C GLU A 372 -18.55 -10.61 -11.06
N ALA A 373 -17.94 -11.64 -10.45
CA ALA A 373 -18.50 -12.43 -9.36
C ALA A 373 -18.20 -11.82 -7.99
N MET A 374 -19.07 -12.09 -7.01
CA MET A 374 -18.77 -11.84 -5.59
C MET A 374 -17.67 -12.80 -5.11
N ASP A 375 -17.03 -12.45 -4.00
CA ASP A 375 -16.16 -13.36 -3.22
C ASP A 375 -15.01 -14.04 -4.01
N PHE A 376 -14.56 -13.44 -5.11
CA PHE A 376 -13.48 -13.96 -5.96
C PHE A 376 -13.77 -15.36 -6.53
N GLU A 377 -15.05 -15.73 -6.68
CA GLU A 377 -15.43 -17.00 -7.31
C GLU A 377 -14.97 -17.07 -8.78
N GLU A 378 -14.82 -18.28 -9.33
CA GLU A 378 -14.43 -18.48 -10.73
C GLU A 378 -15.42 -17.78 -11.68
N GLY A 379 -14.93 -16.77 -12.38
CA GLY A 379 -15.70 -15.94 -13.31
C GLY A 379 -14.82 -14.94 -14.06
N PRO A 380 -15.38 -14.13 -14.97
CA PRO A 380 -14.63 -13.12 -15.70
C PRO A 380 -13.90 -12.17 -14.73
N SER A 381 -12.59 -12.03 -14.93
CA SER A 381 -11.73 -11.17 -14.13
C SER A 381 -10.72 -10.44 -15.01
N VAL A 382 -10.31 -9.25 -14.57
CA VAL A 382 -9.29 -8.44 -15.25
C VAL A 382 -8.28 -7.90 -14.25
N GLU A 383 -7.00 -8.15 -14.52
CA GLU A 383 -5.88 -7.57 -13.77
C GLU A 383 -5.55 -6.19 -14.33
N LEU A 384 -5.45 -5.20 -13.45
CA LEU A 384 -5.18 -3.81 -13.76
C LEU A 384 -3.95 -3.34 -13.00
N SER A 385 -2.94 -2.91 -13.75
CA SER A 385 -1.74 -2.23 -13.24
C SER A 385 -1.70 -0.74 -13.59
N GLU A 386 -2.62 -0.28 -14.44
CA GLU A 386 -2.72 1.11 -14.89
C GLU A 386 -4.18 1.58 -14.89
N ALA A 387 -4.39 2.88 -15.01
CA ALA A 387 -5.73 3.46 -15.06
C ALA A 387 -6.48 3.00 -16.32
N LEU A 388 -7.59 2.30 -16.13
CA LEU A 388 -8.44 1.83 -17.20
C LEU A 388 -9.67 2.74 -17.35
N PRO A 389 -9.83 3.45 -18.48
CA PRO A 389 -10.95 4.38 -18.67
C PRO A 389 -12.29 3.68 -18.90
N ASP A 390 -12.28 2.48 -19.49
CA ASP A 390 -13.46 1.65 -19.73
C ASP A 390 -13.10 0.17 -19.57
N THR A 391 -13.85 -0.54 -18.72
CA THR A 391 -13.65 -1.97 -18.47
C THR A 391 -13.96 -2.86 -19.66
N GLN A 392 -14.86 -2.41 -20.55
CA GLN A 392 -15.23 -3.16 -21.75
C GLN A 392 -14.09 -3.25 -22.76
N LEU A 393 -13.23 -2.22 -22.83
CA LEU A 393 -12.03 -2.22 -23.69
C LEU A 393 -11.03 -3.32 -23.29
N ALA A 394 -11.02 -3.71 -22.02
CA ALA A 394 -10.19 -4.80 -21.51
C ALA A 394 -10.89 -6.18 -21.61
N GLY A 395 -12.05 -6.26 -22.27
CA GLY A 395 -12.84 -7.49 -22.39
C GLY A 395 -13.53 -7.90 -21.08
N TYR A 396 -13.71 -6.96 -20.15
CA TYR A 396 -14.40 -7.16 -18.87
C TYR A 396 -15.73 -6.43 -18.86
N GLY A 397 -16.79 -7.01 -18.29
CA GLY A 397 -18.14 -6.46 -18.34
C GLY A 397 -18.34 -5.17 -17.55
N THR A 398 -19.59 -4.69 -17.51
CA THR A 398 -19.98 -3.43 -16.85
C THR A 398 -20.23 -3.57 -15.34
N VAL A 399 -20.15 -4.79 -14.81
CA VAL A 399 -20.54 -5.10 -13.45
C VAL A 399 -19.35 -5.71 -12.72
N THR A 400 -18.72 -4.92 -11.85
CA THR A 400 -17.76 -5.44 -10.87
C THR A 400 -18.51 -5.79 -9.59
N GLN A 401 -18.32 -6.98 -9.05
CA GLN A 401 -18.92 -7.39 -7.78
C GLN A 401 -17.87 -7.58 -6.69
N SER A 402 -16.62 -7.89 -7.03
CA SER A 402 -15.51 -7.91 -6.08
C SER A 402 -14.19 -7.43 -6.68
N ILE A 403 -13.27 -6.96 -5.83
CA ILE A 403 -11.98 -6.37 -6.22
C ILE A 403 -10.89 -6.93 -5.31
N HIS A 404 -9.87 -7.55 -5.89
CA HIS A 404 -8.70 -8.08 -5.20
C HIS A 404 -7.53 -7.12 -5.40
N VAL A 405 -7.06 -6.47 -4.34
CA VAL A 405 -5.91 -5.56 -4.43
C VAL A 405 -4.63 -6.37 -4.20
N LEU A 406 -3.79 -6.46 -5.23
CA LEU A 406 -2.51 -7.17 -5.18
C LEU A 406 -1.39 -6.27 -4.63
N SER A 407 -1.38 -4.99 -5.00
CA SER A 407 -0.46 -3.97 -4.50
C SER A 407 -1.03 -2.55 -4.68
N GLY A 408 -0.62 -1.60 -3.82
CA GLY A 408 -1.07 -0.21 -3.87
C GLY A 408 -2.41 0.06 -3.16
N VAL A 409 -2.92 1.29 -3.29
CA VAL A 409 -4.25 1.69 -2.79
C VAL A 409 -5.11 2.12 -3.97
N PRO A 410 -6.13 1.33 -4.37
CA PRO A 410 -6.98 1.70 -5.47
C PRO A 410 -7.91 2.83 -5.07
N THR A 411 -8.01 3.86 -5.91
CA THR A 411 -9.01 4.92 -5.78
C THR A 411 -9.99 4.78 -6.93
N LEU A 412 -11.22 4.38 -6.64
CA LEU A 412 -12.30 4.34 -7.64
C LEU A 412 -12.98 5.70 -7.72
N LEU A 413 -13.01 6.27 -8.91
CA LEU A 413 -13.73 7.51 -9.19
C LEU A 413 -15.01 7.16 -9.96
N PRO A 414 -16.20 7.57 -9.49
CA PRO A 414 -17.45 7.27 -10.18
C PRO A 414 -17.52 8.03 -11.52
N GLY A 415 -17.60 7.30 -12.63
CA GLY A 415 -17.98 7.82 -13.94
C GLY A 415 -19.50 7.71 -14.18
N ARG A 416 -20.03 8.51 -15.14
CA ARG A 416 -21.44 8.45 -15.58
C ARG A 416 -21.83 6.99 -15.86
N GLY A 417 -22.76 6.46 -15.06
CA GLY A 417 -23.29 5.09 -15.22
C GLY A 417 -23.07 4.14 -14.04
N THR A 418 -22.25 4.51 -13.04
CA THR A 418 -22.07 3.66 -11.85
C THR A 418 -23.17 3.91 -10.81
N GLN A 419 -24.11 2.98 -10.68
CA GLN A 419 -25.03 2.95 -9.54
C GLN A 419 -24.30 2.45 -8.28
N PRO A 420 -24.36 3.14 -7.13
CA PRO A 420 -23.99 2.54 -5.85
C PRO A 420 -25.14 1.64 -5.35
N PRO A 421 -24.84 0.55 -4.61
CA PRO A 421 -23.62 0.36 -3.83
C PRO A 421 -22.80 -0.85 -4.28
N LEU A 422 -21.53 -0.63 -4.65
CA LEU A 422 -20.54 -1.70 -4.60
C LEU A 422 -20.34 -2.06 -3.12
N ARG A 423 -20.71 -3.28 -2.74
CA ARG A 423 -20.36 -3.83 -1.44
C ARG A 423 -18.89 -4.24 -1.49
N LEU A 424 -18.01 -3.45 -0.88
CA LEU A 424 -16.76 -3.97 -0.33
C LEU A 424 -17.14 -4.83 0.89
N GLN A 425 -17.54 -6.07 0.64
CA GLN A 425 -17.83 -7.04 1.68
C GLN A 425 -16.64 -7.98 1.79
N GLY A 426 -15.75 -7.72 2.74
CA GLY A 426 -14.89 -8.77 3.28
C GLY A 426 -15.77 -9.69 4.13
N GLN A 427 -16.06 -10.90 3.64
CA GLN A 427 -16.63 -12.08 4.31
C GLN A 427 -17.16 -13.01 3.20
N GLY A 428 -16.92 -14.32 3.07
CA GLY A 428 -16.29 -15.34 3.92
C GLY A 428 -16.94 -16.72 3.67
N TRP A 429 -16.12 -17.70 3.25
CA TRP A 429 -16.26 -19.18 3.31
C TRP A 429 -17.13 -19.98 2.33
N GLN A 430 -16.49 -20.92 1.60
CA GLN A 430 -16.62 -22.37 1.86
C GLN A 430 -15.41 -23.17 1.34
N MET A 431 -15.07 -24.22 2.10
CA MET A 431 -13.93 -25.14 1.89
C MET A 431 -14.08 -26.01 0.64
N GLY A 432 -13.09 -25.95 -0.24
CA GLY A 432 -12.84 -26.96 -1.28
C GLY A 432 -11.36 -27.34 -1.29
N ARG A 433 -11.03 -28.53 -0.78
CA ARG A 433 -9.67 -29.10 -0.89
C ARG A 433 -9.31 -29.24 -2.37
N GLY A 434 -8.28 -28.52 -2.81
CA GLY A 434 -7.70 -28.65 -4.14
C GLY A 434 -6.19 -28.49 -4.08
N THR A 435 -5.48 -29.61 -3.89
CA THR A 435 -4.03 -29.70 -4.06
C THR A 435 -3.65 -29.46 -5.53
N CYS A 436 -2.73 -28.55 -5.82
CA CYS A 436 -2.00 -28.49 -7.09
C CYS A 436 -0.56 -27.94 -6.87
N PRO A 437 0.39 -28.30 -7.76
CA PRO A 437 1.78 -28.58 -7.40
C PRO A 437 2.74 -27.39 -7.57
N PRO A 438 3.93 -27.41 -6.93
CA PRO A 438 4.92 -26.35 -7.08
C PRO A 438 5.76 -26.56 -8.36
N GLY A 439 5.66 -25.62 -9.28
CA GLY A 439 6.69 -25.32 -10.27
C GLY A 439 6.84 -23.81 -10.30
N GLY A 440 8.00 -23.19 -10.35
CA GLY A 440 9.37 -23.66 -10.48
C GLY A 440 10.18 -22.43 -10.85
N CYS A 441 10.92 -21.86 -9.90
CA CYS A 441 11.95 -20.86 -10.18
C CYS A 441 13.26 -21.41 -9.63
N GLY A 442 14.09 -21.93 -10.53
CA GLY A 442 15.40 -22.50 -10.20
C GLY A 442 16.39 -21.41 -9.77
N PRO A 443 17.32 -21.73 -8.84
CA PRO A 443 18.41 -20.83 -8.51
C PRO A 443 19.53 -20.90 -9.56
N LEU A 444 20.08 -19.73 -9.87
CA LEU A 444 21.25 -19.53 -10.71
C LEU A 444 22.45 -20.30 -10.13
N ARG A 445 23.07 -21.12 -11.00
CA ARG A 445 24.31 -21.86 -10.75
C ARG A 445 25.49 -20.89 -10.55
N GLY A 446 25.97 -20.78 -9.32
CA GLY A 446 27.33 -20.34 -9.02
C GLY A 446 28.12 -21.52 -8.46
N GLY A 447 29.04 -22.07 -9.25
CA GLY A 447 29.89 -23.18 -8.84
C GLY A 447 31.01 -22.73 -7.89
N GLY A 448 31.22 -23.50 -6.84
CA GLY A 448 32.35 -23.38 -5.93
C GLY A 448 32.29 -24.52 -4.92
N ASP A 449 33.07 -25.57 -5.14
CA ASP A 449 33.26 -26.68 -4.21
C ASP A 449 33.81 -26.14 -2.88
N ALA A 450 32.94 -26.01 -1.88
CA ALA A 450 33.33 -25.83 -0.49
C ALA A 450 33.06 -27.16 0.24
N LEU A 451 34.13 -27.79 0.74
CA LEU A 451 34.05 -28.92 1.67
C LEU A 451 33.14 -28.57 2.86
N PRO A 452 32.39 -29.54 3.41
CA PRO A 452 31.56 -29.29 4.59
C PRO A 452 32.45 -28.90 5.78
N PRO A 453 32.11 -27.86 6.56
CA PRO A 453 32.86 -27.51 7.74
C PRO A 453 32.70 -28.61 8.80
N SER A 454 33.81 -28.99 9.44
CA SER A 454 33.82 -29.82 10.64
C SER A 454 32.95 -29.19 11.74
N PRO A 455 32.10 -29.95 12.46
CA PRO A 455 31.23 -29.40 13.50
C PRO A 455 32.06 -29.06 14.74
N SER A 456 32.53 -27.81 14.85
CA SER A 456 33.00 -27.25 16.12
C SER A 456 31.79 -26.91 17.00
N PRO A 457 31.72 -27.35 18.28
CA PRO A 457 30.53 -27.22 19.13
C PRO A 457 30.22 -25.80 19.64
N SER A 458 30.96 -24.76 19.24
CA SER A 458 30.71 -23.39 19.67
C SER A 458 30.00 -22.61 18.56
N ALA A 459 28.66 -22.64 18.55
CA ALA A 459 27.92 -21.58 17.87
C ALA A 459 28.33 -20.24 18.53
N PRO A 460 28.61 -19.16 17.77
CA PRO A 460 28.95 -17.88 18.38
C PRO A 460 27.79 -17.42 19.28
N PRO A 461 28.09 -16.87 20.47
CA PRO A 461 27.06 -16.36 21.36
C PRO A 461 26.23 -15.30 20.63
N SER A 462 24.92 -15.31 20.87
CA SER A 462 24.01 -14.33 20.27
C SER A 462 24.43 -12.92 20.66
N GLN A 463 24.80 -12.13 19.65
CA GLN A 463 25.42 -10.81 19.77
C GLN A 463 24.86 -9.88 18.69
N ILE A 464 24.63 -8.62 19.05
CA ILE A 464 24.28 -7.55 18.11
C ILE A 464 25.36 -6.47 18.09
N LEU A 465 25.78 -6.07 16.89
CA LEU A 465 26.70 -4.95 16.67
C LEU A 465 25.93 -3.80 16.04
N LEU A 466 25.94 -2.65 16.71
CA LEU A 466 25.35 -1.41 16.22
C LEU A 466 26.45 -0.48 15.71
N PHE A 467 26.20 0.22 14.61
CA PHE A 467 27.14 1.16 13.97
C PHE A 467 26.52 2.55 13.87
N SER A 468 27.34 3.59 14.04
CA SER A 468 26.88 4.99 14.02
C SER A 468 26.52 5.52 12.64
N GLU A 469 27.01 4.88 11.57
CA GLU A 469 26.74 5.24 10.17
C GLU A 469 26.10 4.09 9.39
N PRO A 470 25.49 4.36 8.22
CA PRO A 470 25.04 3.33 7.28
C PRO A 470 26.19 2.43 6.80
N ASP A 471 25.86 1.29 6.21
CA ASP A 471 26.80 0.35 5.59
C ASP A 471 27.90 -0.16 6.55
N PHE A 472 27.58 -0.23 7.84
CA PHE A 472 28.47 -0.72 8.91
C PHE A 472 29.73 0.14 9.11
N LEU A 473 29.62 1.45 8.85
CA LEU A 473 30.70 2.42 9.01
C LEU A 473 30.61 3.17 10.35
N GLY A 474 31.65 3.95 10.65
CA GLY A 474 31.72 4.78 11.85
C GLY A 474 32.09 4.03 13.13
N ASP A 475 31.73 4.61 14.27
CA ASP A 475 31.92 3.99 15.58
C ASP A 475 30.92 2.83 15.76
N HIS A 476 31.27 1.82 16.55
CA HIS A 476 30.40 0.68 16.79
C HIS A 476 30.42 0.22 18.25
N VAL A 477 29.31 -0.39 18.67
CA VAL A 477 29.14 -0.98 20.00
C VAL A 477 28.50 -2.36 19.85
N ALA A 478 28.99 -3.34 20.62
CA ALA A 478 28.49 -4.71 20.61
C ALA A 478 27.80 -5.05 21.93
N PHE A 479 26.70 -5.81 21.86
CA PHE A 479 25.92 -6.24 23.01
C PHE A 479 25.62 -7.74 22.93
N GLU A 480 25.70 -8.42 24.08
CA GLU A 480 25.39 -9.86 24.24
C GLU A 480 24.21 -10.11 25.19
N GLU A 481 23.83 -9.06 25.94
CA GLU A 481 22.76 -9.02 26.94
C GLU A 481 21.85 -7.81 26.69
N ASP A 482 20.69 -7.81 27.34
CA ASP A 482 19.70 -6.72 27.30
C ASP A 482 20.31 -5.38 27.73
N GLN A 483 19.89 -4.30 27.09
CA GLN A 483 20.26 -2.93 27.45
C GLN A 483 19.01 -2.06 27.55
N ASP A 484 18.74 -1.57 28.75
CA ASP A 484 17.62 -0.68 29.04
C ASP A 484 17.84 0.75 28.52
N THR A 485 19.09 1.18 28.28
CA THR A 485 19.43 2.48 27.69
C THR A 485 20.73 2.41 26.90
N LEU A 486 20.71 2.88 25.65
CA LEU A 486 21.91 3.05 24.84
C LEU A 486 22.70 4.32 25.24
N PRO A 487 24.03 4.35 24.99
CA PRO A 487 24.84 5.53 25.31
C PRO A 487 24.30 6.79 24.64
N ALA A 488 24.06 7.86 25.41
CA ALA A 488 23.38 9.07 24.92
C ALA A 488 24.06 9.77 23.73
N ALA A 489 25.36 9.55 23.51
CA ALA A 489 26.11 10.10 22.39
C ALA A 489 26.11 9.21 21.13
N PHE A 490 25.57 7.99 21.22
CA PHE A 490 25.64 6.99 20.16
C PHE A 490 24.26 6.81 19.51
N VAL A 491 24.16 7.11 18.22
CA VAL A 491 22.92 6.95 17.43
C VAL A 491 23.14 5.87 16.38
N PRO A 492 22.54 4.69 16.53
CA PRO A 492 22.74 3.60 15.58
C PRO A 492 22.02 3.87 14.25
N ARG A 493 22.71 3.59 13.14
CA ARG A 493 22.23 3.76 11.76
C ARG A 493 22.26 2.48 10.93
N SER A 494 23.06 1.49 11.34
CA SER A 494 23.10 0.14 10.76
C SER A 494 23.47 -0.90 11.83
N CYS A 495 23.20 -2.18 11.59
CA CYS A 495 23.56 -3.23 12.55
C CYS A 495 23.89 -4.58 11.91
N ARG A 496 24.63 -5.42 12.65
CA ARG A 496 24.82 -6.84 12.34
C ARG A 496 24.39 -7.68 13.53
N VAL A 497 23.54 -8.67 13.29
CA VAL A 497 23.11 -9.64 14.29
C VAL A 497 23.82 -10.97 14.01
N ARG A 498 24.55 -11.47 15.00
CA ARG A 498 25.29 -12.73 14.96
C ARG A 498 24.68 -13.69 15.97
N GLY A 499 23.99 -14.72 15.49
CA GLY A 499 23.31 -15.70 16.33
C GLY A 499 22.08 -15.14 17.04
N GLY A 500 20.98 -15.89 17.00
CA GLY A 500 19.72 -15.51 17.65
C GLY A 500 19.00 -14.32 17.00
N SER A 501 18.09 -13.73 17.76
CA SER A 501 17.27 -12.58 17.35
C SER A 501 17.24 -11.53 18.46
N TRP A 502 17.03 -10.28 18.07
CA TRP A 502 17.01 -9.11 18.96
C TRP A 502 15.78 -8.26 18.67
N ILE A 503 15.32 -7.54 19.69
CA ILE A 503 14.28 -6.53 19.56
C ILE A 503 14.88 -5.16 19.92
N LEU A 504 14.70 -4.18 19.04
CA LEU A 504 15.09 -2.80 19.25
C LEU A 504 13.86 -1.95 19.58
N PHE A 505 14.05 -0.95 20.43
CA PHE A 505 13.00 -0.03 20.86
C PHE A 505 13.42 1.42 20.63
N ASP A 506 12.46 2.24 20.24
CA ASP A 506 12.67 3.69 20.09
C ASP A 506 12.60 4.48 21.41
N GLY A 507 12.13 3.85 22.49
CA GLY A 507 12.13 4.38 23.85
C GLY A 507 13.17 3.73 24.77
N GLN A 508 13.45 4.38 25.90
CA GLN A 508 14.24 3.81 26.99
C GLN A 508 13.44 2.78 27.77
N ALA A 509 14.13 1.90 28.49
CA ALA A 509 13.55 0.84 29.32
C ALA A 509 12.54 -0.04 28.55
N PHE A 510 12.86 -0.39 27.30
CA PHE A 510 12.07 -1.26 26.43
C PHE A 510 10.66 -0.71 26.11
N ALA A 511 10.51 0.61 26.13
CA ALA A 511 9.26 1.29 25.80
C ALA A 511 9.20 1.70 24.32
N GLY A 512 7.98 1.92 23.82
CA GLY A 512 7.74 2.47 22.49
C GLY A 512 7.58 1.42 21.39
N ASP A 513 7.83 1.83 20.15
CA ASP A 513 7.65 0.99 18.97
C ASP A 513 8.80 -0.06 18.88
N GLN A 514 8.44 -1.29 18.49
CA GLN A 514 9.32 -2.46 18.50
C GLN A 514 9.81 -2.79 17.09
N HIS A 515 11.07 -3.19 16.96
CA HIS A 515 11.67 -3.65 15.70
C HIS A 515 12.44 -4.94 15.92
N VAL A 516 11.95 -6.05 15.37
CA VAL A 516 12.53 -7.39 15.56
C VAL A 516 13.51 -7.72 14.45
N LEU A 517 14.74 -8.06 14.83
CA LEU A 517 15.84 -8.38 13.94
C LEU A 517 16.30 -9.82 14.17
N SER A 518 16.45 -10.56 13.09
CA SER A 518 17.01 -11.92 13.08
C SER A 518 18.49 -11.88 12.73
N GLU A 519 19.17 -13.01 12.83
CA GLU A 519 20.56 -13.15 12.36
C GLU A 519 20.70 -12.64 10.91
N GLY A 520 21.63 -11.69 10.70
CA GLY A 520 21.77 -11.02 9.41
C GLY A 520 22.53 -9.69 9.49
N GLU A 521 22.63 -9.05 8.32
CA GLU A 521 23.26 -7.75 8.16
C GLU A 521 22.23 -6.71 7.68
N TYR A 522 22.18 -5.58 8.38
CA TYR A 522 21.19 -4.52 8.17
C TYR A 522 21.92 -3.19 7.90
N PRO A 523 22.20 -2.86 6.63
CA PRO A 523 23.05 -1.72 6.28
C PRO A 523 22.43 -0.36 6.55
N THR A 524 21.11 -0.29 6.81
CA THR A 524 20.38 0.96 7.04
C THR A 524 19.27 0.78 8.08
N LEU A 525 18.78 1.89 8.65
CA LEU A 525 17.56 1.90 9.50
C LEU A 525 16.35 1.28 8.79
N SER A 526 16.18 1.56 7.50
CA SER A 526 15.09 0.99 6.71
C SER A 526 15.21 -0.53 6.59
N ALA A 527 16.44 -1.07 6.45
CA ALA A 527 16.66 -2.51 6.46
C ALA A 527 16.30 -3.14 7.83
N MET A 528 16.44 -2.39 8.92
CA MET A 528 15.99 -2.80 10.26
C MET A 528 14.47 -2.67 10.47
N GLY A 529 13.71 -2.21 9.46
CA GLY A 529 12.28 -1.94 9.58
C GLY A 529 11.96 -0.67 10.36
N CYS A 530 12.93 0.23 10.54
CA CYS A 530 12.77 1.51 11.22
C CYS A 530 12.50 2.65 10.22
N LEU A 531 11.84 3.71 10.68
CA LEU A 531 11.75 4.96 9.92
C LEU A 531 13.11 5.68 9.95
N SER A 532 13.41 6.49 8.93
CA SER A 532 14.66 7.26 8.87
C SER A 532 14.87 8.19 10.07
N SER A 533 13.79 8.62 10.71
CA SER A 533 13.76 9.46 11.92
C SER A 533 13.81 8.68 13.24
N THR A 534 13.69 7.34 13.21
CA THR A 534 13.67 6.51 14.43
C THR A 534 15.01 6.63 15.15
N THR A 535 14.95 6.85 16.47
CA THR A 535 16.12 6.83 17.35
C THR A 535 16.02 5.61 18.25
N ILE A 536 16.86 4.61 18.03
CA ILE A 536 16.90 3.42 18.89
C ILE A 536 17.49 3.81 20.24
N CYS A 537 16.79 3.47 21.32
CA CYS A 537 17.12 3.88 22.68
C CYS A 537 17.38 2.70 23.62
N SER A 538 16.81 1.53 23.35
CA SER A 538 17.05 0.31 24.14
C SER A 538 16.93 -0.95 23.27
N LEU A 539 17.45 -2.07 23.75
CA LEU A 539 17.43 -3.35 23.01
C LEU A 539 17.35 -4.54 23.97
N LYS A 540 16.68 -5.59 23.53
CA LYS A 540 16.52 -6.83 24.29
C LYS A 540 16.77 -8.05 23.42
N LYS A 541 17.37 -9.07 24.01
CA LYS A 541 17.61 -10.35 23.37
C LYS A 541 16.31 -11.16 23.34
N VAL A 542 15.99 -11.75 22.20
CA VAL A 542 14.83 -12.65 22.10
C VAL A 542 15.15 -13.97 22.80
N PRO A 543 14.34 -14.42 23.76
CA PRO A 543 14.61 -15.65 24.50
C PRO A 543 14.50 -16.89 23.60
N VAL A 544 15.19 -17.95 24.01
CA VAL A 544 15.03 -19.28 23.41
C VAL A 544 13.71 -19.90 23.83
N PHE A 545 12.97 -20.51 22.91
CA PHE A 545 11.69 -21.16 23.19
C PHE A 545 11.65 -22.55 22.57
N PHE A 546 11.40 -23.56 23.41
CA PHE A 546 11.39 -24.96 22.96
C PHE A 546 9.94 -25.41 22.77
N SER A 547 9.29 -24.97 21.70
CA SER A 547 8.02 -25.55 21.25
C SER A 547 7.86 -25.36 19.76
N GLU A 548 6.94 -26.12 19.16
CA GLU A 548 6.45 -25.78 17.83
C GLU A 548 5.67 -24.45 17.88
N PRO A 549 5.75 -23.64 16.82
CA PRO A 549 5.00 -22.39 16.73
C PRO A 549 3.51 -22.68 16.58
N SER A 550 2.69 -22.09 17.45
CA SER A 550 1.23 -22.17 17.40
C SER A 550 0.61 -20.91 18.00
N ILE A 551 -0.19 -20.21 17.21
CA ILE A 551 -0.93 -19.00 17.62
C ILE A 551 -2.38 -19.08 17.17
N PHE A 552 -3.26 -18.57 18.02
CA PHE A 552 -4.69 -18.46 17.79
C PHE A 552 -5.09 -16.99 17.72
N LEU A 553 -5.77 -16.63 16.64
CA LEU A 553 -6.36 -15.30 16.44
C LEU A 553 -7.88 -15.43 16.50
N HIS A 554 -8.52 -14.53 17.23
CA HIS A 554 -9.96 -14.56 17.45
C HIS A 554 -10.64 -13.29 16.95
N GLY A 555 -11.79 -13.46 16.32
CA GLY A 555 -12.62 -12.37 15.82
C GLY A 555 -13.36 -11.58 16.89
N LEU A 556 -13.40 -12.05 18.14
CA LEU A 556 -13.95 -11.33 19.30
C LEU A 556 -12.93 -11.26 20.44
N GLU A 557 -13.24 -10.43 21.43
CA GLU A 557 -12.46 -10.33 22.68
C GLU A 557 -12.61 -11.61 23.52
N CYS A 558 -11.74 -11.79 24.50
CA CYS A 558 -11.79 -12.92 25.44
C CYS A 558 -11.78 -14.32 24.80
N PHE A 559 -11.13 -14.45 23.64
CA PHE A 559 -10.98 -15.71 22.88
C PHE A 559 -12.29 -16.27 22.33
N GLU A 560 -13.27 -15.40 22.09
CA GLU A 560 -14.57 -15.78 21.54
C GLU A 560 -14.64 -15.58 20.01
N GLY A 561 -15.73 -16.07 19.42
CA GLY A 561 -16.03 -15.89 18.00
C GLY A 561 -15.22 -16.83 17.10
N LYS A 562 -15.02 -16.39 15.86
CA LYS A 562 -14.31 -17.17 14.85
C LYS A 562 -12.81 -17.25 15.20
N GLU A 563 -12.31 -18.47 15.35
CA GLU A 563 -10.92 -18.78 15.68
C GLU A 563 -10.15 -19.20 14.43
N ILE A 564 -8.88 -18.82 14.37
CA ILE A 564 -7.92 -19.26 13.36
C ILE A 564 -6.66 -19.69 14.08
N GLU A 565 -6.24 -20.93 13.85
CA GLU A 565 -4.96 -21.47 14.30
C GLU A 565 -3.92 -21.33 13.19
N LEU A 566 -2.76 -20.77 13.52
CA LEU A 566 -1.64 -20.58 12.61
C LEU A 566 -0.37 -21.16 13.20
N ASN A 567 0.34 -21.96 12.40
CA ASN A 567 1.58 -22.63 12.79
C ASN A 567 2.77 -22.22 11.90
N ASN A 568 2.54 -21.34 10.91
CA ASN A 568 3.56 -20.87 9.97
C ASN A 568 3.45 -19.36 9.78
N GLU A 569 4.45 -18.78 9.11
CA GLU A 569 4.39 -17.38 8.67
C GLU A 569 3.22 -17.14 7.70
N VAL A 570 2.57 -15.99 7.85
CA VAL A 570 1.48 -15.52 7.00
C VAL A 570 1.80 -14.10 6.58
N ARG A 571 2.11 -13.92 5.30
CA ARG A 571 2.44 -12.60 4.71
C ARG A 571 1.24 -11.67 4.62
N SER A 572 0.03 -12.19 4.55
CA SER A 572 -1.18 -11.39 4.57
C SER A 572 -2.33 -12.25 5.08
N LEU A 573 -2.86 -11.93 6.26
CA LEU A 573 -4.04 -12.61 6.78
C LEU A 573 -5.19 -12.53 5.77
N GLN A 574 -5.35 -11.37 5.14
CA GLN A 574 -6.39 -11.14 4.16
C GLN A 574 -6.21 -11.97 2.88
N ALA A 575 -4.97 -12.11 2.36
CA ALA A 575 -4.70 -12.88 1.15
C ALA A 575 -4.90 -14.39 1.37
N GLU A 576 -4.63 -14.88 2.58
CA GLU A 576 -4.94 -16.27 2.99
C GLU A 576 -6.44 -16.49 3.29
N GLY A 577 -7.30 -15.49 3.03
CA GLY A 577 -8.74 -15.58 3.23
C GLY A 577 -9.20 -15.40 4.69
N PHE A 578 -8.30 -14.94 5.57
CA PHE A 578 -8.62 -14.65 6.97
C PHE A 578 -9.14 -13.22 7.16
N ASN A 579 -9.96 -13.03 8.19
CA ASN A 579 -10.33 -11.68 8.62
C ASN A 579 -9.16 -11.09 9.38
N ASN A 580 -8.65 -9.94 8.94
CA ASN A 580 -7.57 -9.24 9.63
C ASN A 580 -8.07 -8.50 10.89
N HIS A 581 -9.38 -8.41 11.12
CA HIS A 581 -9.96 -7.88 12.35
C HIS A 581 -9.78 -8.87 13.51
N VAL A 582 -8.71 -8.66 14.28
CA VAL A 582 -8.33 -9.50 15.42
C VAL A 582 -8.61 -8.74 16.70
N LEU A 583 -9.40 -9.34 17.59
CA LEU A 583 -9.82 -8.73 18.85
C LEU A 583 -9.25 -9.43 20.08
N SER A 584 -8.81 -10.68 19.97
CA SER A 584 -7.97 -11.34 20.99
C SER A 584 -6.99 -12.33 20.36
N VAL A 585 -5.88 -12.57 21.06
CA VAL A 585 -4.72 -13.35 20.56
C VAL A 585 -4.25 -14.29 21.66
N ARG A 586 -4.04 -15.56 21.33
CA ARG A 586 -3.47 -16.55 22.25
C ARG A 586 -2.29 -17.25 21.59
N VAL A 587 -1.09 -17.08 22.15
CA VAL A 587 0.10 -17.80 21.70
C VAL A 587 0.25 -19.07 22.55
N LYS A 588 0.05 -20.24 21.94
CA LYS A 588 0.24 -21.54 22.61
C LYS A 588 1.67 -22.02 22.53
N GLY A 589 2.38 -21.69 21.45
CA GLY A 589 3.75 -22.12 21.25
C GLY A 589 4.55 -21.21 20.33
N GLY A 590 5.85 -21.20 20.54
CA GLY A 590 6.82 -20.37 19.83
C GLY A 590 6.77 -18.92 20.27
N ILE A 591 7.64 -18.12 19.65
CA ILE A 591 7.61 -16.67 19.76
C ILE A 591 7.15 -16.14 18.41
N TRP A 592 6.15 -15.27 18.44
CA TRP A 592 5.52 -14.72 17.25
C TRP A 592 5.77 -13.24 17.13
N VAL A 593 5.94 -12.77 15.91
CA VAL A 593 5.90 -11.36 15.56
C VAL A 593 4.60 -11.11 14.81
N LEU A 594 3.76 -10.24 15.36
CA LEU A 594 2.57 -9.73 14.67
C LEU A 594 2.92 -8.37 14.10
N CYS A 595 2.53 -8.14 12.84
CA CYS A 595 2.77 -6.90 12.12
C CYS A 595 1.45 -6.23 11.78
N GLU A 596 1.45 -4.90 11.86
CA GLU A 596 0.30 -4.04 11.55
C GLU A 596 -0.20 -4.25 10.12
N HIS A 597 0.72 -4.35 9.15
CA HIS A 597 0.38 -4.48 7.73
C HIS A 597 0.82 -5.83 7.15
N SER A 598 0.40 -6.09 5.92
CA SER A 598 0.89 -7.22 5.13
C SER A 598 2.39 -7.10 4.82
N ASP A 599 2.99 -8.22 4.44
CA ASP A 599 4.41 -8.39 4.11
C ASP A 599 5.36 -8.02 5.25
N PHE A 600 4.93 -8.27 6.49
CA PHE A 600 5.69 -8.04 7.72
C PHE A 600 6.03 -6.57 7.97
N ARG A 601 5.19 -5.66 7.45
CA ARG A 601 5.39 -4.20 7.52
C ARG A 601 4.60 -3.53 8.66
N GLY A 602 4.97 -2.28 8.93
CA GLY A 602 4.35 -1.45 9.95
C GLY A 602 4.87 -1.78 11.34
N ARG A 603 4.10 -1.39 12.36
CA ARG A 603 4.45 -1.68 13.76
C ARG A 603 4.49 -3.19 14.01
N GLN A 604 5.40 -3.60 14.88
CA GLN A 604 5.60 -5.00 15.23
C GLN A 604 5.32 -5.22 16.71
N TRP A 605 4.82 -6.41 17.06
CA TRP A 605 4.63 -6.87 18.43
C TRP A 605 5.24 -8.25 18.57
N LEU A 606 6.25 -8.36 19.42
CA LEU A 606 6.83 -9.64 19.81
C LEU A 606 6.00 -10.26 20.93
N LEU A 607 5.40 -11.42 20.65
CA LEU A 607 4.58 -12.17 21.59
C LEU A 607 5.25 -13.51 21.92
N ASP A 608 5.51 -13.75 23.20
CA ASP A 608 5.81 -15.08 23.74
C ASP A 608 4.50 -15.82 24.06
N CYS A 609 4.55 -16.88 24.89
CA CYS A 609 3.37 -17.63 25.35
C CYS A 609 2.45 -16.80 26.26
N THR A 610 1.74 -15.86 25.64
CA THR A 610 0.86 -14.89 26.28
C THR A 610 -0.58 -15.02 25.75
N GLU A 611 -1.52 -14.73 26.64
CA GLU A 611 -2.95 -14.65 26.36
C GLU A 611 -3.43 -13.20 26.44
N ILE A 612 -3.77 -12.61 25.28
CA ILE A 612 -4.22 -11.23 25.13
C ILE A 612 -5.73 -11.23 24.91
N THR A 613 -6.50 -10.92 25.95
CA THR A 613 -7.96 -10.90 25.90
C THR A 613 -8.55 -9.73 25.11
N ASN A 614 -7.80 -8.63 24.94
CA ASN A 614 -8.22 -7.46 24.16
C ASN A 614 -7.03 -6.90 23.37
N TRP A 615 -6.98 -7.21 22.07
CA TRP A 615 -5.89 -6.79 21.19
C TRP A 615 -5.81 -5.27 21.04
N LEU A 616 -6.95 -4.58 20.91
CA LEU A 616 -6.97 -3.11 20.79
C LEU A 616 -6.34 -2.40 21.97
N THR A 617 -6.63 -2.84 23.19
CA THR A 617 -6.07 -2.24 24.40
C THR A 617 -4.57 -2.51 24.50
N TYR A 618 -4.12 -3.67 24.03
CA TYR A 618 -2.71 -4.07 24.05
C TYR A 618 -1.89 -3.39 22.96
N SER A 619 -2.35 -3.42 21.71
CA SER A 619 -1.60 -2.98 20.53
C SER A 619 -1.97 -1.56 20.06
N GLY A 620 -3.12 -1.04 20.47
CA GLY A 620 -3.70 0.18 19.92
C GLY A 620 -4.42 -0.04 18.57
N LEU A 621 -4.52 -1.27 18.09
CA LEU A 621 -5.12 -1.63 16.79
C LEU A 621 -6.16 -2.74 16.93
N GLN A 622 -7.16 -2.73 16.05
CA GLN A 622 -8.12 -3.83 15.91
C GLN A 622 -7.80 -4.73 14.71
N HIS A 623 -6.57 -4.71 14.21
CA HIS A 623 -6.18 -5.55 13.10
C HIS A 623 -4.75 -6.07 13.22
N VAL A 624 -4.50 -7.16 12.51
CA VAL A 624 -3.18 -7.76 12.26
C VAL A 624 -3.07 -7.95 10.75
N GLY A 625 -2.02 -7.43 10.12
CA GLY A 625 -1.86 -7.55 8.67
C GLY A 625 -1.12 -8.83 8.28
N SER A 626 -0.05 -9.13 9.00
CA SER A 626 0.79 -10.31 8.80
C SER A 626 1.42 -10.76 10.11
N LEU A 627 1.96 -11.97 10.12
CA LEU A 627 2.61 -12.52 11.30
C LEU A 627 3.58 -13.63 10.93
N TYR A 628 4.60 -13.83 11.74
CA TYR A 628 5.55 -14.91 11.54
C TYR A 628 6.13 -15.41 12.87
N PRO A 629 6.40 -16.71 13.00
CA PRO A 629 7.14 -17.22 14.14
C PRO A 629 8.63 -16.94 13.98
N ILE A 630 9.30 -16.63 15.08
CA ILE A 630 10.77 -16.56 15.10
C ILE A 630 11.30 -17.98 15.02
N ARG A 631 11.80 -18.35 13.83
CA ARG A 631 12.42 -19.66 13.62
C ARG A 631 13.76 -19.71 14.33
N GLN A 632 13.85 -20.57 15.33
CA GLN A 632 15.10 -20.83 16.02
C GLN A 632 15.86 -21.92 15.27
N ARG A 633 17.08 -21.61 14.84
CA ARG A 633 18.01 -22.62 14.30
C ARG A 633 18.34 -23.63 15.40
N ARG A 634 18.81 -24.82 15.00
CA ARG A 634 19.22 -25.91 15.90
C ARG A 634 19.99 -25.38 17.13
N ILE A 635 19.37 -25.50 18.30
CA ILE A 635 19.93 -25.05 19.58
C ILE A 635 20.48 -26.25 20.31
N TYR A 636 21.76 -26.20 20.67
CA TYR A 636 22.42 -27.23 21.47
C TYR A 636 22.33 -26.87 22.95
N PHE A 637 22.04 -27.86 23.80
CA PHE A 637 21.90 -27.67 25.23
C PHE A 637 22.17 -28.95 26.01
N ARG A 638 22.37 -28.80 27.31
CA ARG A 638 22.33 -29.89 28.29
C ARG A 638 21.05 -29.79 29.12
N ILE A 639 20.50 -30.95 29.48
CA ILE A 639 19.29 -31.05 30.33
C ILE A 639 19.73 -31.59 31.68
N ARG A 640 19.63 -30.78 32.73
CA ARG A 640 20.09 -31.12 34.07
C ARG A 640 18.93 -31.23 35.03
N SER A 641 18.77 -32.34 35.73
CA SER A 641 17.79 -32.46 36.81
C SER A 641 18.19 -31.54 37.97
N ARG A 642 17.27 -30.66 38.37
CA ARG A 642 17.49 -29.71 39.47
C ARG A 642 17.59 -30.39 40.84
N GLU A 643 16.91 -31.52 41.01
CA GLU A 643 16.88 -32.26 42.28
C GLU A 643 18.07 -33.23 42.38
N LEU A 644 18.34 -33.98 41.31
CA LEU A 644 19.37 -35.02 41.33
C LEU A 644 20.76 -34.50 40.97
N GLU A 645 20.85 -33.30 40.38
CA GLU A 645 22.10 -32.71 39.89
C GLU A 645 22.79 -33.59 38.82
N LEU A 646 22.01 -34.45 38.15
CA LEU A 646 22.43 -35.35 37.07
C LEU A 646 21.92 -34.86 35.71
N TYR A 647 22.56 -35.32 34.63
CA TYR A 647 22.25 -34.89 33.26
C TYR A 647 21.52 -35.99 32.50
N LEU A 648 20.52 -35.60 31.70
CA LEU A 648 19.91 -36.50 30.73
C LEU A 648 20.96 -36.88 29.69
N SER A 649 21.10 -38.18 29.44
CA SER A 649 22.19 -38.74 28.65
C SER A 649 21.79 -40.04 27.97
N VAL A 650 22.59 -40.42 26.98
CA VAL A 650 22.47 -41.70 26.27
C VAL A 650 23.79 -42.48 26.36
N PRO A 651 23.77 -43.82 26.28
CA PRO A 651 24.99 -44.61 26.15
C PRO A 651 25.80 -44.24 24.90
N ASP A 652 27.11 -44.44 24.92
CA ASP A 652 27.99 -44.02 23.82
C ASP A 652 27.82 -44.86 22.54
N ASP A 653 27.31 -46.09 22.63
CA ASP A 653 27.11 -47.04 21.52
C ASP A 653 25.69 -46.98 20.92
N VAL A 654 24.98 -45.88 21.17
CA VAL A 654 23.54 -45.77 20.88
C VAL A 654 23.19 -45.72 19.39
N GLU A 655 24.08 -45.26 18.51
CA GLU A 655 23.82 -45.18 17.05
C GLU A 655 23.54 -46.55 16.43
N ASP A 656 24.20 -47.60 16.93
CA ASP A 656 24.07 -48.97 16.43
C ASP A 656 22.83 -49.69 16.99
N MET A 657 22.11 -49.06 17.93
CA MET A 657 20.94 -49.64 18.57
C MET A 657 19.66 -49.37 17.77
N LYS A 658 18.70 -50.31 17.81
CA LYS A 658 17.34 -50.04 17.32
C LYS A 658 16.59 -49.01 18.18
N ALA A 659 16.99 -48.89 19.44
CA ALA A 659 16.35 -48.11 20.48
C ALA A 659 17.43 -47.68 21.49
N GLY A 660 17.63 -46.38 21.65
CA GLY A 660 18.57 -45.85 22.61
C GLY A 660 17.95 -45.64 23.98
N ARG A 661 18.57 -46.18 25.03
CA ARG A 661 18.11 -45.89 26.39
C ARG A 661 18.41 -44.43 26.73
N VAL A 662 17.45 -43.76 27.34
CA VAL A 662 17.64 -42.40 27.85
C VAL A 662 17.61 -42.47 29.37
N VAL A 663 18.70 -42.01 29.99
CA VAL A 663 18.94 -42.15 31.42
C VAL A 663 19.52 -40.85 31.99
N VAL A 664 19.42 -40.68 33.30
CA VAL A 664 20.22 -39.66 34.00
C VAL A 664 21.57 -40.23 34.44
N SER A 665 22.64 -39.47 34.23
CA SER A 665 23.99 -39.83 34.64
C SER A 665 24.82 -38.60 35.00
N SER A 666 26.00 -38.82 35.59
CA SER A 666 26.97 -37.75 35.83
C SER A 666 27.48 -37.18 34.51
N LEU A 667 27.82 -35.90 34.48
CA LEU A 667 28.35 -35.25 33.28
C LEU A 667 29.59 -36.01 32.75
N SER A 668 29.50 -36.55 31.54
CA SER A 668 30.63 -37.10 30.80
C SER A 668 31.26 -36.01 29.91
N GLU A 669 32.55 -36.14 29.59
CA GLU A 669 33.21 -35.26 28.59
C GLU A 669 32.75 -35.55 27.16
N GLN A 670 32.02 -36.64 26.95
CA GLN A 670 31.51 -37.07 25.66
C GLN A 670 30.21 -36.33 25.29
N SER A 671 29.92 -36.29 23.99
CA SER A 671 28.69 -35.70 23.44
C SER A 671 27.39 -36.40 23.87
N SER A 672 27.44 -37.49 24.65
CA SER A 672 26.28 -38.26 25.11
C SER A 672 25.28 -37.46 25.95
N SER A 673 25.72 -36.36 26.57
CA SER A 673 24.87 -35.43 27.34
C SER A 673 24.41 -34.20 26.55
N ILE A 674 24.82 -34.07 25.28
CA ILE A 674 24.51 -32.91 24.44
C ILE A 674 23.26 -33.21 23.61
N TRP A 675 22.22 -32.43 23.85
CA TRP A 675 20.94 -32.49 23.15
C TRP A 675 20.77 -31.29 22.24
N TYR A 676 19.88 -31.40 21.27
CA TYR A 676 19.43 -30.27 20.48
C TYR A 676 17.94 -30.36 20.17
N TYR A 677 17.34 -29.19 19.95
CA TYR A 677 15.93 -29.05 19.60
C TYR A 677 15.78 -28.65 18.13
N GLU A 678 14.90 -29.33 17.41
CA GLU A 678 14.64 -29.11 15.99
C GLU A 678 13.20 -29.53 15.66
N ASP A 679 12.35 -28.58 15.25
CA ASP A 679 10.97 -28.80 14.80
C ASP A 679 10.15 -29.74 15.71
N GLY A 680 10.06 -29.42 17.00
CA GLY A 680 9.31 -30.25 17.96
C GLY A 680 10.11 -31.40 18.57
N LEU A 681 11.27 -31.77 17.98
CA LEU A 681 12.03 -32.95 18.39
C LEU A 681 13.16 -32.59 19.34
N ILE A 682 13.29 -33.37 20.40
CA ILE A 682 14.50 -33.39 21.25
C ILE A 682 15.39 -34.53 20.77
N LYS A 683 16.59 -34.20 20.29
CA LYS A 683 17.53 -35.13 19.65
C LYS A 683 18.86 -35.08 20.36
N ASN A 684 19.64 -36.15 20.28
CA ASN A 684 20.96 -36.23 20.90
C ASN A 684 22.06 -36.10 19.83
N GLN A 685 23.15 -35.42 20.17
CA GLN A 685 24.27 -35.20 19.24
C GLN A 685 24.91 -36.52 18.76
N VAL A 686 24.91 -37.55 19.61
CA VAL A 686 25.48 -38.88 19.31
C VAL A 686 24.48 -39.78 18.58
N ALA A 687 23.25 -39.35 18.29
CA ALA A 687 22.33 -40.12 17.45
C ALA A 687 21.39 -39.18 16.69
N PRO A 688 21.90 -38.45 15.67
CA PRO A 688 21.17 -37.39 15.01
C PRO A 688 20.01 -37.87 14.13
N ASN A 689 19.88 -39.18 13.89
CA ASN A 689 18.77 -39.79 13.15
C ASN A 689 17.66 -40.32 14.07
N MET A 690 17.80 -40.11 15.38
CA MET A 690 16.84 -40.51 16.40
C MET A 690 16.34 -39.30 17.19
N SER A 691 15.12 -39.42 17.70
CA SER A 691 14.48 -38.43 18.58
C SER A 691 13.94 -39.09 19.84
N LEU A 692 13.76 -38.29 20.89
CA LEU A 692 13.13 -38.71 22.13
C LEU A 692 11.68 -39.11 21.86
N GLN A 693 11.31 -40.35 22.20
CA GLN A 693 10.00 -40.92 21.97
C GLN A 693 9.57 -41.81 23.15
N VAL A 694 8.28 -41.85 23.42
CA VAL A 694 7.63 -42.77 24.35
C VAL A 694 7.23 -44.06 23.62
N ILE A 695 7.70 -45.19 24.14
CA ILE A 695 7.40 -46.52 23.61
C ILE A 695 6.51 -47.30 24.58
N GLY A 696 5.52 -48.00 24.00
CA GLY A 696 4.55 -48.81 24.73
C GLY A 696 3.17 -48.15 24.82
N PRO A 697 2.24 -48.77 25.55
CA PRO A 697 0.93 -48.17 25.80
C PRO A 697 1.09 -46.84 26.54
N ALA A 698 0.35 -45.83 26.09
CA ALA A 698 0.36 -44.49 26.67
C ALA A 698 -0.20 -44.53 28.09
N GLY A 699 0.69 -44.46 29.09
CA GLY A 699 0.31 -44.51 30.49
C GLY A 699 1.45 -44.09 31.40
N LYS A 700 1.11 -43.74 32.65
CA LYS A 700 2.06 -43.32 33.68
C LYS A 700 3.21 -44.33 33.82
N GLY A 701 4.44 -43.86 33.70
CA GLY A 701 5.65 -44.67 33.80
C GLY A 701 6.09 -45.34 32.50
N ALA A 702 5.46 -45.02 31.35
CA ALA A 702 5.95 -45.46 30.05
C ALA A 702 7.36 -44.91 29.78
N LYS A 703 8.22 -45.71 29.15
CA LYS A 703 9.63 -45.36 28.95
C LYS A 703 9.79 -44.35 27.81
N ALA A 704 10.58 -43.31 28.06
CA ALA A 704 11.08 -42.42 27.03
C ALA A 704 12.47 -42.90 26.58
N VAL A 705 12.67 -43.02 25.27
CA VAL A 705 13.87 -43.58 24.64
C VAL A 705 14.21 -42.79 23.38
N LEU A 706 15.44 -42.92 22.88
CA LEU A 706 15.74 -42.51 21.52
C LEU A 706 15.28 -43.57 20.53
N TRP A 707 14.57 -43.14 19.49
CA TRP A 707 14.11 -44.03 18.43
C TRP A 707 14.13 -43.33 17.06
N SER A 708 14.16 -44.11 15.99
CA SER A 708 14.14 -43.60 14.62
C SER A 708 12.92 -42.74 14.33
N GLU A 709 13.10 -41.67 13.55
CA GLU A 709 12.05 -40.69 13.19
C GLU A 709 11.02 -41.20 12.16
N THR A 710 10.90 -42.50 11.97
CA THR A 710 10.01 -43.13 10.98
C THR A 710 8.58 -43.32 11.48
N ARG A 711 8.30 -43.04 12.76
CA ARG A 711 7.00 -43.27 13.39
C ARG A 711 6.05 -42.10 13.12
N MET A 712 4.82 -42.44 12.70
CA MET A 712 3.69 -41.50 12.59
C MET A 712 2.57 -41.91 13.55
N PRO A 713 1.89 -40.97 14.22
CA PRO A 713 2.18 -39.53 14.26
C PRO A 713 3.53 -39.24 14.96
N ARG A 714 4.17 -38.12 14.59
CA ARG A 714 5.42 -37.66 15.20
C ARG A 714 5.15 -37.29 16.66
N GLN A 715 6.04 -37.71 17.56
CA GLN A 715 6.00 -37.30 18.95
C GLN A 715 6.87 -36.06 19.13
N THR A 716 6.22 -34.95 19.46
CA THR A 716 6.89 -33.67 19.69
C THR A 716 6.83 -33.29 21.17
N TRP A 717 7.76 -32.44 21.55
CA TRP A 717 7.99 -32.02 22.93
C TRP A 717 8.04 -30.50 23.01
N SER A 718 7.62 -29.98 24.16
CA SER A 718 7.88 -28.59 24.52
C SER A 718 8.52 -28.48 25.89
N ILE A 719 9.21 -27.37 26.15
CA ILE A 719 9.78 -27.06 27.47
C ILE A 719 9.18 -25.76 27.95
N ASP A 720 8.52 -25.78 29.11
CA ASP A 720 7.93 -24.58 29.70
C ASP A 720 8.97 -23.73 30.45
N SER A 721 8.58 -22.52 30.85
CA SER A 721 9.45 -21.58 31.58
C SER A 721 9.88 -22.07 32.97
N GLN A 722 9.21 -23.09 33.51
CA GLN A 722 9.59 -23.70 34.79
C GLN A 722 10.63 -24.81 34.61
N GLY A 723 10.86 -25.27 33.38
CA GLY A 723 11.78 -26.36 33.06
C GLY A 723 11.11 -27.74 33.00
N ARG A 724 9.79 -27.81 32.80
CA ARG A 724 9.10 -29.09 32.57
C ARG A 724 9.07 -29.40 31.08
N ILE A 725 9.38 -30.64 30.74
CA ILE A 725 9.40 -31.12 29.35
C ILE A 725 8.08 -31.85 29.09
N HIS A 726 7.18 -31.24 28.34
CA HIS A 726 5.83 -31.75 28.05
C HIS A 726 5.81 -32.57 26.77
N SER A 727 5.07 -33.67 26.79
CA SER A 727 4.76 -34.44 25.60
C SER A 727 3.54 -33.84 24.90
N GLN A 728 3.68 -33.42 23.64
CA GLN A 728 2.57 -32.88 22.86
C GLN A 728 1.61 -33.96 22.34
N MET A 729 2.05 -35.23 22.30
CA MET A 729 1.20 -36.36 21.90
C MET A 729 0.32 -36.89 23.05
N PHE A 730 0.74 -36.68 24.31
CA PHE A 730 0.09 -37.26 25.48
C PHE A 730 -0.21 -36.12 26.45
N GLU A 731 -1.47 -35.67 26.45
CA GLU A 731 -1.94 -34.58 27.32
C GLU A 731 -1.58 -34.83 28.78
N ASP A 732 -1.21 -33.76 29.49
CA ASP A 732 -0.84 -33.74 30.91
C ASP A 732 0.36 -34.64 31.32
N MET A 733 1.14 -35.13 30.34
CA MET A 733 2.30 -35.98 30.57
C MET A 733 3.61 -35.22 30.36
N ILE A 734 4.52 -35.34 31.33
CA ILE A 734 5.84 -34.71 31.35
C ILE A 734 6.96 -35.75 31.44
N LEU A 735 8.16 -35.38 30.98
CA LEU A 735 9.35 -36.18 31.13
C LEU A 735 9.82 -36.18 32.60
N ASP A 736 9.91 -37.38 33.16
CA ASP A 736 10.33 -37.64 34.53
C ASP A 736 11.35 -38.79 34.56
N ILE A 737 11.81 -39.15 35.75
CA ILE A 737 12.72 -40.25 36.02
C ILE A 737 12.00 -41.27 36.90
N LYS A 738 12.14 -42.55 36.54
CA LYS A 738 11.41 -43.64 37.20
C LYS A 738 11.59 -43.63 38.72
N GLY A 739 12.83 -43.48 39.17
CA GLY A 739 13.20 -43.51 40.59
C GLY A 739 13.01 -44.88 41.24
N GLY A 740 13.13 -44.92 42.58
CA GLY A 740 12.94 -46.14 43.37
C GLY A 740 14.17 -47.06 43.43
N ARG A 741 13.94 -48.33 43.78
CA ARG A 741 14.99 -49.36 44.01
C ARG A 741 15.16 -50.36 42.87
N SER A 742 14.46 -50.18 41.74
CA SER A 742 14.58 -51.08 40.59
C SER A 742 15.85 -50.80 39.79
N TYR A 743 16.29 -51.78 38.98
CA TYR A 743 17.49 -51.66 38.14
C TYR A 743 17.37 -50.57 37.06
N ASP A 744 16.15 -50.16 36.72
CA ASP A 744 15.84 -49.12 35.73
C ASP A 744 15.41 -47.79 36.38
N ARG A 745 15.77 -47.57 37.64
CA ARG A 745 15.45 -46.35 38.39
C ARG A 745 15.92 -45.05 37.71
N ASP A 746 17.01 -45.12 36.95
CA ASP A 746 17.64 -43.95 36.32
C ASP A 746 17.08 -43.69 34.90
N HIS A 747 16.10 -44.47 34.44
CA HIS A 747 15.50 -44.28 33.11
C HIS A 747 14.53 -43.11 33.06
N ALA A 748 14.57 -42.40 31.93
CA ALA A 748 13.56 -41.42 31.57
C ALA A 748 12.22 -42.10 31.26
N ILE A 749 11.15 -41.53 31.79
CA ILE A 749 9.78 -41.98 31.64
C ILE A 749 8.87 -40.79 31.40
N VAL A 750 7.64 -41.03 31.00
CA VAL A 750 6.58 -40.02 31.09
C VAL A 750 5.71 -40.25 32.32
N TRP A 751 5.35 -39.17 32.99
CA TRP A 751 4.53 -39.17 34.20
C TRP A 751 3.48 -38.07 34.13
N ASP A 752 2.36 -38.25 34.83
CA ASP A 752 1.29 -37.25 34.85
C ASP A 752 1.54 -36.16 35.87
N MET A 753 1.02 -34.97 35.61
CA MET A 753 1.20 -33.81 36.51
C MET A 753 0.33 -33.83 37.78
N ALA A 754 -0.53 -34.84 38.01
CA ALA A 754 -1.44 -34.85 39.16
C ALA A 754 -0.69 -34.92 40.51
N GLU A 755 -1.19 -34.18 41.50
CA GLU A 755 -0.52 -33.73 42.74
C GLU A 755 0.03 -34.81 43.72
N GLU A 756 0.04 -36.09 43.38
CA GLU A 756 0.43 -37.16 44.31
C GLU A 756 1.94 -37.36 44.48
N ARG A 757 2.80 -36.82 43.58
CA ARG A 757 4.27 -36.93 43.66
C ARG A 757 4.99 -35.71 43.09
N PRO A 758 6.07 -35.22 43.72
CA PRO A 758 6.95 -34.22 43.12
C PRO A 758 7.60 -34.76 41.84
N THR A 759 7.46 -34.00 40.74
CA THR A 759 7.96 -34.34 39.42
C THR A 759 9.28 -33.63 39.13
N GLN A 760 10.06 -34.17 38.18
CA GLN A 760 11.35 -33.58 37.83
C GLN A 760 11.21 -32.21 37.19
N ILE A 761 12.07 -31.29 37.63
CA ILE A 761 12.27 -29.98 37.01
C ILE A 761 13.67 -29.96 36.40
N TRP A 762 13.76 -29.54 35.15
CA TRP A 762 14.98 -29.58 34.36
C TRP A 762 15.54 -28.18 34.12
N ASP A 763 16.82 -27.98 34.41
CA ASP A 763 17.55 -26.78 34.03
C ASP A 763 18.15 -26.98 32.63
N ILE A 764 17.76 -26.12 31.68
CA ILE A 764 18.24 -26.17 30.30
C ILE A 764 19.46 -25.25 30.16
N GLN A 765 20.63 -25.84 29.92
CA GLN A 765 21.89 -25.13 29.75
C GLN A 765 22.23 -25.03 28.28
N VAL A 766 21.92 -23.90 27.64
CA VAL A 766 22.27 -23.63 26.22
C VAL A 766 23.79 -23.54 26.06
N LEU A 767 24.32 -24.14 24.98
CA LEU A 767 25.75 -24.27 24.69
C LEU A 767 26.25 -23.33 23.60
#